data_AF-A0A662T038-F1
#
_entry.id   AF-A0A662T038-F1
#
_cell.length_a   1.000
_cell.length_b   1.000
_cell.length_c   1.000
_cell.angle_alpha   90.00
_cell.angle_beta   90.00
_cell.angle_gamma   90.00
#
_symmetry.space_group_name_H-M   'P 1'
#
loop_
_entity.id
_entity.type
_entity.pdbx_description
1 polymer ?
#
loop_
_entity_poly.entity_id
_entity_poly.type
_entity_poly.pdbx_seq_one_letter_code
_entity_poly.pdbx_strand_id
1 'polypeptide(L)'
;MPNPLAILLLLQLKVLLLGQLPAQLPGVQQASQLPPDLSGYAAIIVARNLTSSEVRELLEYIASGGCVLLLADVKAVPELGVNMTLTVNSNSTPIPLTPLVPWATSLRVDGCMAVNTTAGWHPILVTSTACWADDGDSVKEWWEPYGTITVAAAMQKGASRLIAAGFTSETCPLEFLQAALEWLTEPYKCRMELQLALAEAAHPKARDAASLGLKLLEKGDVKMAWMLAEASKAISNATLALREARMLLAEATAAAAELSKLEQEASRLAARLESLEADISSLSLADPREASAEAGRLEAEARAALSSVKQLHSTLAQLALSKAVEQLAEARMQAEKAASLAEQLKRLGVEVDESKLSELQASIREAEEKASEAPLEALSKAKLLELKAEEQVKLMEATLAKAREAREAIARAEETIAKAREAGADTVAAEQQLKKAKEALRGGQLQDALNLAREAESRAEEAKMRAEERRAEGMKLAITAATAAASLAAIAATMSHVKSRRRVKTKAIEAIASAKQLVKEAEAALPRDPGYQSRLASARTKLVEAQALAEQKAWKQALERAEQARRVLRAALTKAARQAELKQMWAAALEKLRQQASATLDKLAKALKTGYNTPKLASLLTEIAPKIRKAQALYEQALYTELEITATQLSQLLEQAEQEAEKALEAERRYQAKAKPRLEELAYRAKLGEPVQLAEALQDFTPQEREWVLKHKIPREYPELLGKPKARLADFKAHLLEQLREKIAAEIAKGTTPHRIEVQATPKTEAERKALQELRQHLLEAHGIRTYLKGSKLIAEGDLKQLLTTPLAKTP
;
A
#
# COMPACT_ATOMS: atom_id res chain seq x y z
N MET A 1 7.91 2.28 36.31
CA MET A 1 8.99 2.33 35.30
C MET A 1 10.15 3.10 35.90
N PRO A 2 11.34 2.52 36.10
CA PRO A 2 12.50 3.31 36.49
C PRO A 2 12.97 4.17 35.31
N ASN A 3 13.50 5.34 35.65
CA ASN A 3 13.68 6.50 34.78
C ASN A 3 14.85 6.31 33.78
N PRO A 4 14.64 6.44 32.44
CA PRO A 4 15.72 6.30 31.44
C PRO A 4 16.84 7.35 31.56
N LEU A 5 16.61 8.43 32.33
CA LEU A 5 17.64 9.42 32.66
C LEU A 5 18.72 8.91 33.62
N ALA A 6 18.47 7.85 34.40
CA ALA A 6 19.50 7.22 35.22
C ALA A 6 20.47 6.35 34.40
N ILE A 7 20.02 5.84 33.25
CA ILE A 7 20.78 4.93 32.36
C ILE A 7 21.76 5.72 31.48
N LEU A 8 21.43 6.97 31.11
CA LEU A 8 22.33 7.84 30.34
C LEU A 8 23.50 8.41 31.17
N LEU A 9 23.37 8.49 32.50
CA LEU A 9 24.46 8.91 33.39
C LEU A 9 25.51 7.80 33.65
N LEU A 10 25.21 6.54 33.29
CA LEU A 10 26.06 5.36 33.50
C LEU A 10 26.98 5.01 32.31
N LEU A 11 26.86 5.70 31.18
CA LEU A 11 27.55 5.36 29.91
C LEU A 11 28.79 6.19 29.56
N GLN A 12 29.32 7.01 30.48
CA GLN A 12 30.66 7.58 30.34
C GLN A 12 31.60 6.89 31.33
N LEU A 13 32.46 6.00 30.84
CA LEU A 13 33.57 5.45 31.63
C LEU A 13 34.43 6.62 32.10
N LYS A 14 34.36 6.96 33.38
CA LYS A 14 35.19 7.99 33.97
C LYS A 14 36.54 7.39 34.27
N VAL A 15 37.56 7.80 33.53
CA VAL A 15 38.96 7.47 33.83
C VAL A 15 39.59 8.74 34.39
N LEU A 16 40.21 8.65 35.57
CA LEU A 16 40.92 9.78 36.17
C LEU A 16 42.38 9.77 35.69
N LEU A 17 42.91 10.92 35.26
CA LEU A 17 44.33 11.11 34.99
C LEU A 17 44.92 12.11 35.98
N LEU A 18 45.92 11.66 36.73
CA LEU A 18 46.73 12.48 37.61
C LEU A 18 48.04 12.82 36.92
N GLY A 19 48.19 14.07 36.46
CA GLY A 19 49.33 14.51 35.66
C GLY A 19 48.93 14.89 34.24
N GLN A 20 49.85 14.75 33.30
CA GLN A 20 49.63 15.04 31.88
C GLN A 20 49.96 13.80 31.03
N LEU A 21 49.45 13.75 29.81
CA LEU A 21 49.78 12.73 28.81
C LEU A 21 50.01 13.45 27.46
N PRO A 22 50.75 12.84 26.51
CA PRO A 22 51.10 13.49 25.25
C PRO A 22 49.88 13.59 24.32
N ALA A 23 48.89 12.72 24.51
CA ALA A 23 47.67 12.64 23.73
C ALA A 23 46.43 12.80 24.63
N GLN A 24 45.48 13.63 24.20
CA GLN A 24 44.17 13.73 24.84
C GLN A 24 43.34 12.48 24.51
N LEU A 25 43.07 11.67 25.52
CA LEU A 25 42.17 10.53 25.40
C LEU A 25 40.72 10.95 25.69
N PRO A 26 39.75 10.62 24.82
CA PRO A 26 38.35 10.90 25.08
C PRO A 26 37.85 10.13 26.31
N GLY A 27 37.15 10.82 27.22
CA GLY A 27 36.60 10.23 28.46
C GLY A 27 37.56 10.22 29.66
N VAL A 28 38.78 10.72 29.50
CA VAL A 28 39.74 10.90 30.60
C VAL A 28 39.54 12.27 31.26
N GLN A 29 39.24 12.27 32.56
CA GLN A 29 39.17 13.48 33.37
C GLN A 29 40.54 13.76 33.98
N GLN A 30 41.13 14.87 33.60
CA GLN A 30 42.41 15.30 34.16
C GLN A 30 42.20 16.02 35.49
N ALA A 31 42.96 15.65 36.51
CA ALA A 31 42.97 16.32 37.80
C ALA A 31 44.41 16.54 38.28
N SER A 32 44.67 17.69 38.89
CA SER A 32 45.96 17.98 39.53
C SER A 32 46.09 17.29 40.89
N GLN A 33 44.99 17.06 41.59
CA GLN A 33 44.91 16.40 42.90
C GLN A 33 43.93 15.23 42.87
N LEU A 34 44.11 14.27 43.78
CA LEU A 34 43.18 13.15 43.94
C LEU A 34 41.81 13.66 44.42
N PRO A 35 40.69 13.33 43.75
CA PRO A 35 39.35 13.63 44.25
C PRO A 35 39.04 12.85 45.54
N PRO A 36 38.21 13.40 46.44
CA PRO A 36 37.86 12.75 47.71
C PRO A 36 36.97 11.51 47.54
N ASP A 37 36.29 11.34 46.40
CA ASP A 37 35.50 10.15 46.07
C ASP A 37 36.02 9.51 44.79
N LEU A 38 36.60 8.32 44.93
CA LEU A 38 37.17 7.54 43.84
C LEU A 38 36.21 6.48 43.29
N SER A 39 35.07 6.24 43.96
CA SER A 39 34.17 5.12 43.66
C SER A 39 33.51 5.21 42.27
N GLY A 40 33.37 6.43 41.74
CA GLY A 40 32.80 6.70 40.43
C GLY A 40 33.77 6.57 39.25
N TYR A 41 35.05 6.27 39.49
CA TYR A 41 36.05 6.10 38.45
C TYR A 41 36.25 4.61 38.11
N ALA A 42 36.28 4.29 36.82
CA ALA A 42 36.50 2.93 36.34
C ALA A 42 38.00 2.55 36.37
N ALA A 43 38.89 3.54 36.20
CA ALA A 43 40.33 3.39 36.32
C ALA A 43 41.00 4.72 36.67
N ILE A 44 42.18 4.67 37.28
CA ILE A 44 43.02 5.84 37.57
C ILE A 44 44.37 5.67 36.88
N ILE A 45 44.81 6.68 36.14
CA ILE A 45 46.14 6.77 35.53
C ILE A 45 46.97 7.75 36.36
N VAL A 46 48.13 7.29 36.83
CA VAL A 46 49.06 8.10 37.62
C VAL A 46 50.29 8.40 36.77
N ALA A 47 50.43 9.66 36.37
CA ALA A 47 51.48 10.20 35.52
C ALA A 47 52.20 11.39 36.19
N ARG A 48 52.28 11.36 37.52
CA ARG A 48 53.02 12.31 38.36
C ARG A 48 53.41 11.67 39.68
N ASN A 49 54.35 12.26 40.40
CA ASN A 49 54.64 11.89 41.78
C ASN A 49 53.40 12.04 42.68
N LEU A 50 53.22 11.07 43.58
CA LEU A 50 52.15 11.03 44.57
C LEU A 50 52.68 11.42 45.96
N THR A 51 51.84 12.10 46.74
CA THR A 51 52.10 12.32 48.18
C THR A 51 51.73 11.07 48.98
N SER A 52 52.27 10.92 50.20
CA SER A 52 51.96 9.78 51.07
C SER A 52 50.47 9.62 51.39
N SER A 53 49.70 10.72 51.45
CA SER A 53 48.24 10.67 51.62
C SER A 53 47.54 10.13 50.38
N GLU A 54 47.95 10.56 49.18
CA GLU A 54 47.36 10.09 47.91
C GLU A 54 47.66 8.62 47.64
N VAL A 55 48.86 8.14 48.03
CA VAL A 55 49.20 6.71 47.97
C VAL A 55 48.24 5.90 48.84
N ARG A 56 47.91 6.37 50.04
CA ARG A 56 46.98 5.70 50.95
C ARG A 56 45.56 5.61 50.36
N GLU A 57 45.04 6.70 49.84
CA GLU A 57 43.71 6.75 49.20
C GLU A 57 43.64 5.84 47.95
N LEU A 58 44.73 5.81 47.16
CA LEU A 58 44.83 4.93 46.00
C LEU A 58 44.84 3.44 46.40
N LEU A 59 45.51 3.09 47.51
CA LEU A 59 45.48 1.73 48.05
C LEU A 59 44.09 1.32 48.55
N GLU A 60 43.34 2.23 49.17
CA GLU A 60 41.94 2.00 49.57
C GLU A 60 41.03 1.77 48.35
N TYR A 61 41.20 2.59 47.30
CA TYR A 61 40.49 2.39 46.03
C TYR A 61 40.81 1.02 45.41
N ILE A 62 42.09 0.61 45.37
CA ILE A 62 42.49 -0.72 44.88
C ILE A 62 41.86 -1.83 45.72
N ALA A 63 41.83 -1.69 47.05
CA ALA A 63 41.22 -2.68 47.94
C ALA A 63 39.71 -2.84 47.69
N SER A 64 39.04 -1.78 47.21
CA SER A 64 37.61 -1.79 46.85
C SER A 64 37.28 -2.39 45.47
N GLY A 65 38.29 -2.90 44.73
CA GLY A 65 38.11 -3.38 43.36
C GLY A 65 38.58 -2.39 42.29
N GLY A 66 39.20 -1.28 42.68
CA GLY A 66 39.65 -0.23 41.78
C GLY A 66 40.83 -0.64 40.90
N CYS A 67 40.87 -0.09 39.68
CA CYS A 67 41.89 -0.38 38.69
C CYS A 67 42.84 0.81 38.49
N VAL A 68 44.16 0.56 38.43
CA VAL A 68 45.17 1.63 38.36
C VAL A 68 46.26 1.33 37.34
N LEU A 69 46.65 2.36 36.58
CA LEU A 69 47.85 2.40 35.74
C LEU A 69 48.87 3.35 36.37
N LEU A 70 50.07 2.85 36.69
CA LEU A 70 51.21 3.63 37.15
C LEU A 70 52.20 3.82 36.00
N LEU A 71 52.50 5.08 35.69
CA LEU A 71 53.58 5.47 34.79
C LEU A 71 54.87 5.76 35.57
N ALA A 72 55.99 5.73 34.87
CA ALA A 72 57.33 5.86 35.43
C ALA A 72 57.59 7.20 36.13
N ASP A 73 56.71 8.20 35.93
CA ASP A 73 56.73 9.47 36.67
C ASP A 73 56.64 9.30 38.19
N VAL A 74 56.10 8.17 38.66
CA VAL A 74 55.95 7.84 40.09
C VAL A 74 57.25 7.30 40.70
N LYS A 75 58.25 6.92 39.88
CA LYS A 75 59.55 6.30 40.22
C LYS A 75 59.49 5.03 41.09
N ALA A 76 58.86 5.05 42.25
CA ALA A 76 58.68 3.88 43.10
C ALA A 76 57.41 4.00 43.96
N VAL A 77 56.73 2.86 44.14
CA VAL A 77 55.63 2.69 45.12
C VAL A 77 55.94 1.44 45.94
N PRO A 78 56.67 1.56 47.06
CA PRO A 78 57.09 0.42 47.88
C PRO A 78 55.91 -0.44 48.37
N GLU A 79 54.78 0.17 48.69
CA GLU A 79 53.56 -0.50 49.19
C GLU A 79 52.94 -1.44 48.15
N LEU A 80 53.15 -1.18 46.86
CA LEU A 80 52.76 -2.04 45.74
C LEU A 80 53.94 -2.90 45.24
N GLY A 81 55.12 -2.71 45.82
CA GLY A 81 56.35 -3.38 45.45
C GLY A 81 56.80 -3.07 44.02
N VAL A 82 56.61 -1.84 43.55
CA VAL A 82 56.97 -1.37 42.20
C VAL A 82 58.15 -0.40 42.29
N ASN A 83 59.18 -0.63 41.47
CA ASN A 83 60.31 0.29 41.30
C ASN A 83 60.65 0.46 39.80
N MET A 84 60.68 1.71 39.34
CA MET A 84 60.86 2.14 37.95
C MET A 84 61.93 3.25 37.88
N THR A 85 63.08 3.05 38.52
CA THR A 85 64.18 4.05 38.54
C THR A 85 65.28 3.82 37.50
N LEU A 86 65.38 2.60 36.94
CA LEU A 86 66.45 2.25 36.01
C LEU A 86 66.02 2.53 34.57
N THR A 87 66.90 3.17 33.80
CA THR A 87 66.68 3.45 32.37
C THR A 87 67.10 2.25 31.54
N VAL A 88 66.30 1.86 30.55
CA VAL A 88 66.64 0.77 29.63
C VAL A 88 67.42 1.30 28.45
N ASN A 89 68.59 0.72 28.21
CA ASN A 89 69.46 1.02 27.09
C ASN A 89 69.57 -0.19 26.15
N SER A 90 69.76 0.09 24.86
CA SER A 90 69.83 -0.94 23.81
C SER A 90 70.81 -0.54 22.73
N ASN A 91 71.42 -1.54 22.09
CA ASN A 91 72.22 -1.37 20.87
C ASN A 91 71.35 -1.03 19.64
N SER A 92 70.03 -1.18 19.73
CA SER A 92 69.07 -0.80 18.69
C SER A 92 68.16 0.33 19.17
N THR A 93 68.16 1.45 18.44
CA THR A 93 67.19 2.54 18.61
C THR A 93 66.30 2.62 17.36
N PRO A 94 64.95 2.61 17.50
CA PRO A 94 64.16 2.48 18.73
C PRO A 94 64.19 1.07 19.37
N ILE A 95 63.97 1.00 20.68
CA ILE A 95 63.99 -0.23 21.50
C ILE A 95 62.76 -1.10 21.15
N PRO A 96 62.94 -2.34 20.67
CA PRO A 96 61.84 -3.24 20.37
C PRO A 96 61.29 -3.91 21.64
N LEU A 97 59.98 -3.80 21.85
CA LEU A 97 59.24 -4.41 22.96
C LEU A 97 58.34 -5.54 22.45
N THR A 98 58.38 -6.67 23.13
CA THR A 98 57.62 -7.87 22.83
C THR A 98 56.53 -8.08 23.90
N PRO A 99 55.27 -8.31 23.50
CA PRO A 99 54.20 -8.61 24.44
C PRO A 99 54.25 -10.08 24.87
N LEU A 100 54.01 -10.31 26.16
CA LEU A 100 53.86 -11.65 26.75
C LEU A 100 52.40 -12.03 26.97
N VAL A 101 51.47 -11.10 26.71
CA VAL A 101 50.03 -11.31 26.87
C VAL A 101 49.29 -10.97 25.57
N PRO A 102 48.21 -11.70 25.24
CA PRO A 102 47.54 -11.59 23.94
C PRO A 102 46.78 -10.27 23.72
N TRP A 103 46.52 -9.51 24.78
CA TRP A 103 45.85 -8.21 24.69
C TRP A 103 46.83 -7.05 24.47
N ALA A 104 48.14 -7.27 24.65
CA ALA A 104 49.17 -6.26 24.39
C ALA A 104 49.78 -6.46 22.99
N THR A 105 50.20 -5.37 22.36
CA THR A 105 50.83 -5.38 21.03
C THR A 105 52.33 -5.18 21.11
N SER A 106 53.08 -5.64 20.09
CA SER A 106 54.49 -5.32 19.94
C SER A 106 54.69 -3.84 19.65
N LEU A 107 55.70 -3.23 20.28
CA LEU A 107 55.95 -1.79 20.22
C LEU A 107 57.43 -1.52 19.92
N ARG A 108 57.71 -0.31 19.43
CA ARG A 108 59.07 0.23 19.33
C ARG A 108 59.07 1.60 19.97
N VAL A 109 59.95 1.83 20.94
CA VAL A 109 59.96 3.05 21.77
C VAL A 109 61.34 3.68 21.80
N ASP A 110 61.40 5.01 21.87
CA ASP A 110 62.68 5.74 21.88
C ASP A 110 63.36 5.71 23.26
N GLY A 111 62.59 5.49 24.33
CA GLY A 111 63.10 5.33 25.68
C GLY A 111 62.07 4.72 26.61
N CYS A 112 62.53 3.92 27.58
CA CYS A 112 61.70 3.33 28.63
C CYS A 112 62.54 3.01 29.88
N MET A 113 61.86 2.69 30.96
CA MET A 113 62.44 2.34 32.25
C MET A 113 62.16 0.87 32.58
N ALA A 114 63.06 0.24 33.33
CA ALA A 114 62.86 -1.12 33.80
C ALA A 114 61.86 -1.13 34.94
N VAL A 115 60.89 -2.03 34.89
CA VAL A 115 59.88 -2.24 35.93
C VAL A 115 60.32 -3.42 36.79
N ASN A 116 60.87 -3.11 37.95
CA ASN A 116 61.21 -4.10 38.98
C ASN A 116 60.02 -4.28 39.93
N THR A 117 59.55 -5.51 40.10
CA THR A 117 58.34 -5.82 40.86
C THR A 117 58.53 -6.97 41.84
N THR A 118 57.74 -6.96 42.92
CA THR A 118 57.68 -8.06 43.89
C THR A 118 56.75 -9.20 43.43
N ALA A 119 56.70 -10.29 44.20
CA ALA A 119 55.87 -11.46 43.89
C ALA A 119 54.39 -11.10 43.70
N GLY A 120 53.77 -11.61 42.63
CA GLY A 120 52.36 -11.36 42.27
C GLY A 120 52.17 -10.46 41.04
N TRP A 121 53.24 -9.81 40.58
CA TRP A 121 53.25 -9.11 39.29
C TRP A 121 53.69 -10.05 38.17
N HIS A 122 53.04 -9.93 37.01
CA HIS A 122 53.31 -10.69 35.81
C HIS A 122 53.79 -9.75 34.70
N PRO A 123 54.92 -10.06 34.04
CA PRO A 123 55.42 -9.22 32.95
C PRO A 123 54.46 -9.25 31.76
N ILE A 124 54.12 -8.08 31.24
CA ILE A 124 53.23 -7.86 30.07
C ILE A 124 54.07 -7.51 28.85
N LEU A 125 55.03 -6.61 29.01
CA LEU A 125 55.92 -6.14 27.95
C LEU A 125 57.36 -6.29 28.39
N VAL A 126 58.18 -6.84 27.50
CA VAL A 126 59.59 -7.06 27.75
C VAL A 126 60.45 -6.61 26.56
N THR A 127 61.72 -6.33 26.79
CA THR A 127 62.69 -6.00 25.73
C THR A 127 63.15 -7.25 24.97
N SER A 128 63.72 -7.05 23.78
CA SER A 128 64.48 -8.09 23.08
C SER A 128 65.80 -8.42 23.79
N THR A 129 66.46 -9.53 23.40
CA THR A 129 67.66 -10.12 24.05
C THR A 129 68.97 -9.35 23.87
N ALA A 130 68.95 -8.01 23.80
CA ALA A 130 70.14 -7.16 23.65
C ALA A 130 69.96 -5.78 24.32
N CYS A 131 69.34 -5.76 25.50
CA CYS A 131 69.14 -4.56 26.30
C CYS A 131 69.74 -4.73 27.71
N TRP A 132 70.12 -3.62 28.34
CA TRP A 132 70.57 -3.55 29.73
C TRP A 132 69.85 -2.38 30.44
N ALA A 133 69.91 -2.33 31.77
CA ALA A 133 69.32 -1.23 32.54
C ALA A 133 70.36 -0.59 33.46
N ASP A 134 70.38 0.73 33.56
CA ASP A 134 71.30 1.49 34.43
C ASP A 134 70.62 2.69 35.11
N ASP A 135 71.28 3.29 36.10
CA ASP A 135 70.77 4.38 36.93
C ASP A 135 71.20 5.78 36.46
N GLY A 136 71.88 5.89 35.31
CA GLY A 136 72.28 7.16 34.68
C GLY A 136 73.43 7.93 35.36
N ASP A 137 73.81 7.60 36.59
CA ASP A 137 74.87 8.26 37.36
C ASP A 137 76.13 7.38 37.49
N SER A 138 77.02 7.46 36.50
CA SER A 138 78.46 7.11 36.53
C SER A 138 78.97 5.92 37.37
N VAL A 139 79.58 4.94 36.67
CA VAL A 139 80.69 4.06 37.12
C VAL A 139 80.57 3.56 38.57
N LYS A 140 79.54 2.77 38.86
CA LYS A 140 79.52 1.84 39.99
C LYS A 140 79.01 0.48 39.51
N GLU A 141 79.49 -0.56 40.18
CA GLU A 141 79.33 -1.99 39.86
C GLU A 141 77.98 -2.36 39.24
N TRP A 142 78.02 -2.53 37.92
CA TRP A 142 77.16 -3.30 37.02
C TRP A 142 76.11 -4.16 37.74
N TRP A 143 74.90 -3.62 37.91
CA TRP A 143 73.70 -4.46 38.10
C TRP A 143 73.21 -4.90 36.72
N GLU A 144 73.89 -5.88 36.13
CA GLU A 144 73.41 -6.52 34.91
C GLU A 144 72.38 -7.61 35.23
N PRO A 145 71.33 -7.64 34.41
CA PRO A 145 71.19 -8.79 33.54
C PRO A 145 71.22 -8.34 32.09
N TYR A 146 72.25 -8.77 31.33
CA TYR A 146 72.12 -8.90 29.89
C TYR A 146 70.93 -9.81 29.59
N GLY A 147 69.87 -9.30 28.98
CA GLY A 147 68.72 -10.13 28.63
C GLY A 147 67.38 -9.40 28.46
N THR A 148 66.31 -10.15 28.68
CA THR A 148 64.92 -9.70 28.57
C THR A 148 64.54 -8.91 29.83
N ILE A 149 64.35 -7.60 29.68
CA ILE A 149 64.00 -6.68 30.77
C ILE A 149 62.50 -6.41 30.73
N THR A 150 61.85 -6.44 31.90
CA THR A 150 60.43 -6.11 32.01
C THR A 150 60.23 -4.60 31.94
N VAL A 151 59.41 -4.15 31.00
CA VAL A 151 59.07 -2.73 30.76
C VAL A 151 57.64 -2.42 31.18
N ALA A 152 56.75 -3.42 31.22
CA ALA A 152 55.46 -3.28 31.88
C ALA A 152 55.08 -4.59 32.57
N ALA A 153 54.45 -4.49 33.74
CA ALA A 153 53.95 -5.62 34.50
C ALA A 153 52.51 -5.36 34.95
N ALA A 154 51.72 -6.41 35.08
CA ALA A 154 50.35 -6.36 35.59
C ALA A 154 50.20 -7.22 36.84
N MET A 155 49.27 -6.81 37.69
CA MET A 155 48.81 -7.61 38.82
C MET A 155 47.28 -7.62 38.79
N GLN A 156 46.69 -8.79 39.09
CA GLN A 156 45.25 -8.93 39.29
C GLN A 156 45.00 -9.55 40.66
N LYS A 157 44.14 -8.91 41.45
CA LYS A 157 43.72 -9.41 42.77
C LYS A 157 42.21 -9.23 42.92
N GLY A 158 41.47 -10.31 42.72
CA GLY A 158 40.01 -10.25 42.60
C GLY A 158 39.60 -9.42 41.39
N ALA A 159 38.68 -8.47 41.59
CA ALA A 159 38.23 -7.53 40.56
C ALA A 159 39.24 -6.41 40.24
N SER A 160 40.21 -6.16 41.13
CA SER A 160 41.21 -5.10 40.96
C SER A 160 42.27 -5.50 39.95
N ARG A 161 42.56 -4.59 39.01
CA ARG A 161 43.60 -4.75 38.00
C ARG A 161 44.59 -3.59 38.08
N LEU A 162 45.88 -3.91 38.04
CA LEU A 162 46.97 -2.97 38.21
C LEU A 162 47.96 -3.15 37.08
N ILE A 163 48.48 -2.05 36.54
CA ILE A 163 49.59 -2.05 35.59
C ILE A 163 50.65 -1.06 36.09
N ALA A 164 51.90 -1.49 36.09
CA ALA A 164 53.06 -0.63 36.25
C ALA A 164 53.81 -0.63 34.91
N ALA A 165 54.02 0.55 34.34
CA ALA A 165 54.63 0.72 33.03
C ALA A 165 55.80 1.69 33.11
N GLY A 166 56.96 1.25 32.62
CA GLY A 166 58.20 2.01 32.53
C GLY A 166 58.18 3.11 31.47
N PHE A 167 57.03 3.71 31.22
CA PHE A 167 56.89 4.86 30.34
C PHE A 167 56.56 6.09 31.18
N THR A 168 57.14 7.23 30.87
CA THR A 168 56.76 8.50 31.50
C THR A 168 55.51 9.05 30.82
N SER A 169 54.95 10.11 31.39
CA SER A 169 53.87 10.90 30.80
C SER A 169 54.17 11.38 29.39
N GLU A 170 55.43 11.46 28.99
CA GLU A 170 55.87 11.95 27.69
C GLU A 170 56.18 10.82 26.70
N THR A 171 56.61 9.66 27.19
CA THR A 171 57.11 8.54 26.36
C THR A 171 56.11 7.39 26.20
N CYS A 172 54.96 7.45 26.87
CA CYS A 172 53.95 6.37 26.85
C CYS A 172 53.30 6.22 25.46
N PRO A 173 53.45 5.04 24.80
CA PRO A 173 52.82 4.79 23.51
C PRO A 173 51.29 4.75 23.61
N LEU A 174 50.61 5.36 22.64
CA LEU A 174 49.14 5.42 22.62
C LEU A 174 48.50 4.03 22.51
N GLU A 175 49.09 3.15 21.70
CA GLU A 175 48.60 1.77 21.49
C GLU A 175 48.66 0.96 22.80
N PHE A 176 49.74 1.12 23.56
CA PHE A 176 49.85 0.51 24.88
C PHE A 176 48.78 1.06 25.83
N LEU A 177 48.64 2.39 25.87
CA LEU A 177 47.72 3.06 26.77
C LEU A 177 46.26 2.65 26.50
N GLN A 178 45.86 2.53 25.23
CA GLN A 178 44.53 2.05 24.85
C GLN A 178 44.28 0.59 25.29
N ALA A 179 45.24 -0.31 25.02
CA ALA A 179 45.14 -1.71 25.40
C ALA A 179 45.11 -1.88 26.94
N ALA A 180 45.95 -1.12 27.65
CA ALA A 180 45.99 -1.09 29.11
C ALA A 180 44.65 -0.62 29.70
N LEU A 181 44.06 0.45 29.15
CA LEU A 181 42.78 0.97 29.63
C LEU A 181 41.61 0.04 29.33
N GLU A 182 41.60 -0.64 28.18
CA GLU A 182 40.59 -1.64 27.86
C GLU A 182 40.61 -2.79 28.88
N TRP A 183 41.80 -3.31 29.18
CA TRP A 183 41.98 -4.35 30.19
C TRP A 183 41.64 -3.84 31.59
N LEU A 184 42.07 -2.64 31.99
CA LEU A 184 41.77 -2.11 33.33
C LEU A 184 40.27 -1.86 33.56
N THR A 185 39.53 -1.42 32.54
CA THR A 185 38.11 -1.02 32.68
C THR A 185 37.11 -2.14 32.47
N GLU A 186 37.52 -3.29 31.92
CA GLU A 186 36.65 -4.44 31.65
C GLU A 186 35.88 -4.96 32.89
N PRO A 187 36.49 -5.10 34.09
CA PRO A 187 35.76 -5.53 35.29
C PRO A 187 34.65 -4.56 35.68
N TYR A 188 34.90 -3.24 35.55
CA TYR A 188 33.91 -2.21 35.84
C TYR A 188 32.72 -2.29 34.87
N LYS A 189 32.98 -2.45 33.57
CA LYS A 189 31.93 -2.65 32.55
C LYS A 189 31.09 -3.89 32.86
N CYS A 190 31.74 -5.00 33.18
CA CYS A 190 31.07 -6.25 33.55
C CYS A 190 30.18 -6.07 34.79
N ARG A 191 30.68 -5.37 35.83
CA ARG A 191 29.91 -5.05 37.05
C ARG A 191 28.65 -4.26 36.73
N MET A 192 28.76 -3.24 35.87
CA MET A 192 27.63 -2.41 35.45
C MET A 192 26.56 -3.23 34.71
N GLU A 193 26.97 -4.05 33.75
CA GLU A 193 26.04 -4.92 33.00
C GLU A 193 25.37 -5.94 33.91
N LEU A 194 26.09 -6.53 34.86
CA LEU A 194 25.52 -7.45 35.84
C LEU A 194 24.55 -6.77 36.81
N GLN A 195 24.86 -5.55 37.26
CA GLN A 195 23.95 -4.76 38.10
C GLN A 195 22.68 -4.37 37.35
N LEU A 196 22.82 -4.00 36.07
CA LEU A 196 21.69 -3.73 35.19
C LEU A 196 20.83 -4.98 35.00
N ALA A 197 21.46 -6.11 34.65
CA ALA A 197 20.78 -7.40 34.49
C ALA A 197 20.06 -7.83 35.78
N LEU A 198 20.64 -7.55 36.95
CA LEU A 198 20.03 -7.81 38.25
C LEU A 198 18.80 -6.92 38.50
N ALA A 199 18.85 -5.65 38.10
CA ALA A 199 17.77 -4.69 38.25
C ALA A 199 16.61 -4.95 37.28
N GLU A 200 16.92 -5.38 36.05
CA GLU A 200 15.96 -5.67 34.98
C GLU A 200 15.48 -7.13 34.97
N ALA A 201 15.92 -7.94 35.94
CA ALA A 201 15.61 -9.37 36.00
C ALA A 201 14.09 -9.61 36.10
N ALA A 202 13.48 -10.03 35.00
CA ALA A 202 12.05 -10.38 34.94
C ALA A 202 11.75 -11.75 35.58
N HIS A 203 12.78 -12.55 35.84
CA HIS A 203 12.69 -13.90 36.37
C HIS A 203 13.69 -14.12 37.51
N PRO A 204 13.34 -14.86 38.59
CA PRO A 204 14.26 -15.14 39.70
C PRO A 204 15.61 -15.71 39.25
N LYS A 205 15.63 -16.58 38.23
CA LYS A 205 16.88 -17.14 37.70
C LYS A 205 17.77 -16.15 36.96
N ALA A 206 17.19 -15.17 36.27
CA ALA A 206 17.98 -14.10 35.70
C ALA A 206 18.68 -13.32 36.81
N ARG A 207 17.98 -13.09 37.93
CA ARG A 207 18.54 -12.48 39.12
C ARG A 207 19.63 -13.34 39.76
N ASP A 208 19.41 -14.65 39.87
CA ASP A 208 20.39 -15.59 40.42
C ASP A 208 21.67 -15.62 39.57
N ALA A 209 21.54 -15.72 38.24
CA ALA A 209 22.66 -15.69 37.31
C ALA A 209 23.46 -14.38 37.40
N ALA A 210 22.79 -13.23 37.42
CA ALA A 210 23.46 -11.94 37.59
C ALA A 210 24.15 -11.83 38.96
N SER A 211 23.53 -12.33 40.03
CA SER A 211 24.12 -12.34 41.37
C SER A 211 25.36 -13.24 41.47
N LEU A 212 25.33 -14.40 40.80
CA LEU A 212 26.47 -15.30 40.71
C LEU A 212 27.59 -14.65 39.89
N GLY A 213 27.25 -13.96 38.80
CA GLY A 213 28.19 -13.20 37.99
C GLY A 213 28.92 -12.14 38.80
N LEU A 214 28.22 -11.40 39.67
CA LEU A 214 28.84 -10.42 40.57
C LEU A 214 29.83 -11.08 41.55
N LYS A 215 29.46 -12.24 42.13
CA LYS A 215 30.37 -13.00 43.01
C LYS A 215 31.60 -13.54 42.28
N LEU A 216 31.45 -14.00 41.04
CA LEU A 216 32.59 -14.46 40.23
C LEU A 216 33.49 -13.30 39.82
N LEU A 217 32.90 -12.14 39.52
CA LEU A 217 33.63 -10.92 39.22
C LEU A 217 34.49 -10.46 40.41
N GLU A 218 33.94 -10.50 41.63
CA GLU A 218 34.69 -10.20 42.87
C GLU A 218 35.89 -11.14 43.08
N LYS A 219 35.76 -12.41 42.65
CA LYS A 219 36.85 -13.39 42.64
C LYS A 219 37.85 -13.20 41.49
N GLY A 220 37.56 -12.30 40.54
CA GLY A 220 38.41 -11.98 39.40
C GLY A 220 38.12 -12.76 38.12
N ASP A 221 37.05 -13.58 38.09
CA ASP A 221 36.66 -14.33 36.90
C ASP A 221 35.72 -13.51 36.01
N VAL A 222 36.30 -12.51 35.35
CA VAL A 222 35.58 -11.55 34.49
C VAL A 222 34.91 -12.24 33.30
N LYS A 223 35.52 -13.31 32.78
CA LYS A 223 35.00 -14.05 31.63
C LYS A 223 33.72 -14.79 31.99
N MET A 224 33.70 -15.53 33.10
CA MET A 224 32.49 -16.21 33.56
C MET A 224 31.40 -15.23 33.99
N ALA A 225 31.80 -14.12 34.61
CA ALA A 225 30.90 -13.03 34.99
C ALA A 225 30.15 -12.45 33.77
N TRP A 226 30.83 -12.21 32.64
CA TRP A 226 30.19 -11.77 31.40
C TRP A 226 29.20 -12.77 30.83
N MET A 227 29.57 -14.06 30.77
CA MET A 227 28.67 -15.10 30.28
C MET A 227 27.40 -15.22 31.14
N LEU A 228 27.51 -15.01 32.45
CA LEU A 228 26.37 -14.98 33.36
C LEU A 228 25.49 -13.73 33.20
N ALA A 229 26.07 -12.57 32.88
CA ALA A 229 25.32 -11.38 32.50
C ALA A 229 24.49 -11.62 31.23
N GLU A 230 25.09 -12.22 30.20
CA GLU A 230 24.39 -12.54 28.96
C GLU A 230 23.31 -13.60 29.15
N ALA A 231 23.59 -14.65 29.94
CA ALA A 231 22.61 -15.67 30.28
C ALA A 231 21.42 -15.07 31.05
N SER A 232 21.69 -14.20 32.02
CA SER A 232 20.67 -13.47 32.79
C SER A 232 19.74 -12.67 31.86
N LYS A 233 20.32 -11.90 30.94
CA LYS A 233 19.56 -11.09 29.97
C LYS A 233 18.72 -11.96 29.03
N ALA A 234 19.28 -13.04 28.51
CA ALA A 234 18.56 -13.97 27.64
C ALA A 234 17.35 -14.62 28.36
N ILE A 235 17.51 -15.01 29.64
CA ILE A 235 16.43 -15.55 30.46
C ILE A 235 15.34 -14.50 30.70
N SER A 236 15.70 -13.26 31.05
CA SER A 236 14.74 -12.18 31.25
C SER A 236 13.95 -11.88 29.98
N ASN A 237 14.62 -11.78 28.83
CA ASN A 237 13.98 -11.51 27.54
C ASN A 237 13.04 -12.64 27.12
N ALA A 238 13.46 -13.91 27.25
CA ALA A 238 12.61 -15.05 26.98
C ALA A 238 11.36 -15.07 27.88
N THR A 239 11.52 -14.70 29.15
CA THR A 239 10.41 -14.64 30.12
C THR A 239 9.43 -13.52 29.78
N LEU A 240 9.93 -12.34 29.39
CA LEU A 240 9.11 -11.20 28.96
C LEU A 240 8.35 -11.52 27.68
N ALA A 241 9.03 -12.01 26.66
CA ALA A 241 8.43 -12.41 25.38
C ALA A 241 7.38 -13.52 25.59
N LEU A 242 7.65 -14.52 26.45
CA LEU A 242 6.67 -15.55 26.80
C LEU A 242 5.45 -14.96 27.54
N ARG A 243 5.65 -13.98 28.43
CA ARG A 243 4.56 -13.32 29.15
C ARG A 243 3.68 -12.51 28.20
N GLU A 244 4.30 -11.77 27.27
CA GLU A 244 3.60 -11.04 26.21
C GLU A 244 2.86 -12.00 25.28
N ALA A 245 3.52 -13.07 24.84
CA ALA A 245 2.89 -14.14 24.06
C ALA A 245 1.72 -14.78 24.81
N ARG A 246 1.82 -15.01 26.13
CA ARG A 246 0.72 -15.53 26.97
C ARG A 246 -0.42 -14.54 27.11
N MET A 247 -0.15 -13.23 27.24
CA MET A 247 -1.20 -12.22 27.21
C MET A 247 -1.88 -12.17 25.85
N LEU A 248 -1.12 -12.18 24.76
CA LEU A 248 -1.66 -12.21 23.40
C LEU A 248 -2.43 -13.50 23.13
N LEU A 249 -2.00 -14.64 23.68
CA LEU A 249 -2.73 -15.91 23.67
C LEU A 249 -3.99 -15.85 24.55
N ALA A 250 -3.95 -15.17 25.69
CA ALA A 250 -5.12 -14.94 26.53
C ALA A 250 -6.14 -14.02 25.82
N GLU A 251 -5.66 -12.99 25.13
CA GLU A 251 -6.46 -12.13 24.26
C GLU A 251 -6.98 -12.89 23.03
N ALA A 252 -6.17 -13.78 22.44
CA ALA A 252 -6.58 -14.63 21.33
C ALA A 252 -7.57 -15.72 21.77
N THR A 253 -7.46 -16.25 22.97
CA THR A 253 -8.42 -17.21 23.55
C THR A 253 -9.69 -16.52 24.03
N ALA A 254 -9.61 -15.29 24.53
CA ALA A 254 -10.77 -14.44 24.77
C ALA A 254 -11.44 -14.07 23.44
N ALA A 255 -10.67 -13.74 22.40
CA ALA A 255 -11.16 -13.54 21.05
C ALA A 255 -11.72 -14.84 20.46
N ALA A 256 -11.19 -16.02 20.80
CA ALA A 256 -11.73 -17.34 20.45
C ALA A 256 -13.04 -17.65 21.20
N ALA A 257 -13.18 -17.20 22.45
CA ALA A 257 -14.42 -17.30 23.21
C ALA A 257 -15.49 -16.33 22.68
N GLU A 258 -15.10 -15.12 22.29
CA GLU A 258 -15.93 -14.22 21.49
C GLU A 258 -16.23 -14.86 20.13
N LEU A 259 -15.30 -15.59 19.52
CA LEU A 259 -15.53 -16.37 18.30
C LEU A 259 -16.56 -17.47 18.50
N SER A 260 -16.61 -18.10 19.67
CA SER A 260 -17.65 -19.07 20.01
C SER A 260 -19.02 -18.40 20.17
N LYS A 261 -19.07 -17.18 20.72
CA LYS A 261 -20.29 -16.35 20.70
C LYS A 261 -20.65 -15.92 19.28
N LEU A 262 -19.66 -15.58 18.47
CA LEU A 262 -19.83 -15.23 17.06
C LEU A 262 -20.13 -16.46 16.20
N GLU A 263 -19.78 -17.68 16.63
CA GLU A 263 -20.19 -18.95 16.02
C GLU A 263 -21.64 -19.23 16.35
N GLN A 264 -22.10 -18.90 17.57
CA GLN A 264 -23.53 -18.89 17.91
C GLN A 264 -24.29 -17.82 17.12
N GLU A 265 -23.73 -16.61 16.95
CA GLU A 265 -24.33 -15.56 16.12
C GLU A 265 -24.29 -15.92 14.63
N ALA A 266 -23.23 -16.56 14.15
CA ALA A 266 -23.14 -17.01 12.77
C ALA A 266 -24.02 -18.22 12.49
N SER A 267 -24.23 -19.10 13.48
CA SER A 267 -25.24 -20.17 13.43
C SER A 267 -26.66 -19.59 13.45
N ARG A 268 -26.89 -18.52 14.24
CA ARG A 268 -28.13 -17.75 14.24
C ARG A 268 -28.35 -17.05 12.90
N LEU A 269 -27.31 -16.49 12.29
CA LEU A 269 -27.35 -15.87 10.97
C LEU A 269 -27.54 -16.91 9.87
N ALA A 270 -26.94 -18.09 9.98
CA ALA A 270 -27.18 -19.22 9.08
C ALA A 270 -28.62 -19.71 9.18
N ALA A 271 -29.15 -19.90 10.39
CA ALA A 271 -30.57 -20.22 10.60
C ALA A 271 -31.50 -19.12 10.07
N ARG A 272 -31.07 -17.85 10.14
CA ARG A 272 -31.81 -16.72 9.56
C ARG A 272 -31.72 -16.68 8.05
N LEU A 273 -30.60 -17.09 7.45
CA LEU A 273 -30.45 -17.26 6.00
C LEU A 273 -31.28 -18.45 5.48
N GLU A 274 -31.33 -19.56 6.22
CA GLU A 274 -32.20 -20.70 5.92
C GLU A 274 -33.68 -20.34 6.09
N SER A 275 -34.04 -19.55 7.11
CA SER A 275 -35.37 -18.96 7.24
C SER A 275 -35.71 -18.04 6.08
N LEU A 276 -34.76 -17.18 5.64
CA LEU A 276 -34.94 -16.32 4.48
C LEU A 276 -35.12 -17.13 3.19
N GLU A 277 -34.38 -18.23 3.01
CA GLU A 277 -34.53 -19.16 1.88
C GLU A 277 -35.92 -19.83 1.88
N ALA A 278 -36.42 -20.22 3.06
CA ALA A 278 -37.78 -20.72 3.23
C ALA A 278 -38.83 -19.64 2.94
N ASP A 279 -38.64 -18.41 3.43
CA ASP A 279 -39.55 -17.28 3.23
C ASP A 279 -39.61 -16.87 1.74
N ILE A 280 -38.48 -16.89 1.03
CA ILE A 280 -38.39 -16.65 -0.42
C ILE A 280 -39.07 -17.77 -1.21
N SER A 281 -38.84 -19.03 -0.81
CA SER A 281 -39.52 -20.18 -1.42
C SER A 281 -41.03 -20.16 -1.19
N SER A 282 -41.46 -19.47 -0.12
CA SER A 282 -42.86 -19.30 0.26
C SER A 282 -43.55 -18.05 -0.30
N LEU A 283 -42.91 -17.28 -1.19
CA LEU A 283 -43.48 -16.10 -1.87
C LEU A 283 -44.70 -16.45 -2.76
N SER A 284 -45.78 -16.86 -2.11
CA SER A 284 -47.14 -17.01 -2.60
C SER A 284 -47.92 -15.79 -2.11
N LEU A 285 -47.60 -14.61 -2.65
CA LEU A 285 -48.32 -13.39 -2.31
C LEU A 285 -49.37 -13.10 -3.38
N ALA A 286 -50.60 -12.91 -2.93
CA ALA A 286 -51.78 -12.69 -3.75
C ALA A 286 -51.74 -11.36 -4.53
N ASP A 287 -50.87 -10.41 -4.16
CA ASP A 287 -50.78 -9.07 -4.76
C ASP A 287 -49.34 -8.66 -5.18
N PRO A 288 -49.09 -8.23 -6.44
CA PRO A 288 -47.73 -7.99 -6.96
C PRO A 288 -46.94 -6.86 -6.29
N ARG A 289 -47.62 -5.90 -5.64
CA ARG A 289 -46.96 -4.78 -4.94
C ARG A 289 -46.38 -5.21 -3.61
N GLU A 290 -47.11 -6.03 -2.86
CA GLU A 290 -46.66 -6.60 -1.58
C GLU A 290 -45.49 -7.55 -1.82
N ALA A 291 -45.56 -8.39 -2.87
CA ALA A 291 -44.46 -9.24 -3.29
C ALA A 291 -43.18 -8.45 -3.64
N SER A 292 -43.31 -7.24 -4.19
CA SER A 292 -42.16 -6.39 -4.49
C SER A 292 -41.54 -5.74 -3.26
N ALA A 293 -42.37 -5.28 -2.34
CA ALA A 293 -41.93 -4.61 -1.12
C ALA A 293 -41.26 -5.63 -0.18
N GLU A 294 -41.86 -6.81 -0.04
CA GLU A 294 -41.32 -7.89 0.78
C GLU A 294 -40.00 -8.40 0.20
N ALA A 295 -39.91 -8.65 -1.12
CA ALA A 295 -38.67 -9.10 -1.74
C ALA A 295 -37.53 -8.06 -1.66
N GLY A 296 -37.85 -6.76 -1.73
CA GLY A 296 -36.88 -5.69 -1.48
C GLY A 296 -36.43 -5.58 -0.01
N ARG A 297 -37.32 -5.87 0.94
CA ARG A 297 -36.97 -5.96 2.36
C ARG A 297 -36.02 -7.14 2.61
N LEU A 298 -36.32 -8.29 2.01
CA LEU A 298 -35.50 -9.50 2.12
C LEU A 298 -34.10 -9.32 1.50
N GLU A 299 -33.97 -8.62 0.36
CA GLU A 299 -32.66 -8.26 -0.23
C GLU A 299 -31.80 -7.40 0.72
N ALA A 300 -32.43 -6.41 1.37
CA ALA A 300 -31.75 -5.53 2.32
C ALA A 300 -31.31 -6.28 3.58
N GLU A 301 -32.16 -7.17 4.11
CA GLU A 301 -31.85 -8.02 5.25
C GLU A 301 -30.71 -9.02 4.93
N ALA A 302 -30.70 -9.61 3.73
CA ALA A 302 -29.63 -10.51 3.28
C ALA A 302 -28.28 -9.78 3.12
N ARG A 303 -28.27 -8.55 2.59
CA ARG A 303 -27.04 -7.73 2.49
C ARG A 303 -26.50 -7.30 3.85
N ALA A 304 -27.37 -6.98 4.80
CA ALA A 304 -26.98 -6.65 6.17
C ALA A 304 -26.38 -7.86 6.91
N ALA A 305 -26.90 -9.07 6.65
CA ALA A 305 -26.31 -10.29 7.17
C ALA A 305 -24.90 -10.54 6.59
N LEU A 306 -24.72 -10.38 5.28
CA LEU A 306 -23.42 -10.55 4.62
C LEU A 306 -22.35 -9.55 5.13
N SER A 307 -22.72 -8.28 5.32
CA SER A 307 -21.77 -7.28 5.83
C SER A 307 -21.30 -7.63 7.25
N SER A 308 -22.22 -8.11 8.09
CA SER A 308 -21.92 -8.56 9.45
C SER A 308 -20.94 -9.75 9.42
N VAL A 309 -21.17 -10.76 8.58
CA VAL A 309 -20.27 -11.92 8.42
C VAL A 309 -18.86 -11.50 7.95
N LYS A 310 -18.77 -10.57 6.99
CA LYS A 310 -17.47 -10.04 6.49
C LYS A 310 -16.70 -9.27 7.56
N GLN A 311 -17.40 -8.47 8.35
CA GLN A 311 -16.77 -7.72 9.44
C GLN A 311 -16.18 -8.66 10.50
N LEU A 312 -16.88 -9.75 10.81
CA LEU A 312 -16.41 -10.79 11.75
C LEU A 312 -15.22 -11.58 11.21
N HIS A 313 -15.24 -11.99 9.93
CA HIS A 313 -14.08 -12.66 9.33
C HIS A 313 -12.83 -11.76 9.35
N SER A 314 -12.96 -10.49 8.97
CA SER A 314 -11.81 -9.57 8.93
C SER A 314 -11.19 -9.28 10.30
N THR A 315 -12.01 -9.15 11.35
CA THR A 315 -11.53 -8.99 12.73
C THR A 315 -10.79 -10.24 13.22
N LEU A 316 -11.28 -11.43 12.87
CA LEU A 316 -10.62 -12.70 13.22
C LEU A 316 -9.29 -12.91 12.48
N ALA A 317 -9.25 -12.59 11.18
CA ALA A 317 -8.02 -12.67 10.40
C ALA A 317 -6.92 -11.74 10.92
N GLN A 318 -7.29 -10.57 11.47
CA GLN A 318 -6.34 -9.59 12.03
C GLN A 318 -5.82 -9.96 13.42
N LEU A 319 -6.63 -10.62 14.26
CA LEU A 319 -6.28 -10.95 15.64
C LEU A 319 -5.57 -12.30 15.80
N ALA A 320 -5.79 -13.26 14.91
CA ALA A 320 -5.59 -14.68 15.23
C ALA A 320 -4.19 -15.30 15.02
N LEU A 321 -3.26 -14.73 14.23
CA LEU A 321 -2.09 -15.55 13.83
C LEU A 321 -0.72 -14.89 13.73
N SER A 322 -0.59 -13.63 13.29
CA SER A 322 0.76 -13.10 13.01
C SER A 322 1.53 -12.71 14.28
N LYS A 323 0.93 -11.90 15.15
CA LYS A 323 1.65 -11.30 16.28
C LYS A 323 1.97 -12.28 17.41
N ALA A 324 1.03 -13.16 17.77
CA ALA A 324 1.26 -14.14 18.84
C ALA A 324 2.33 -15.17 18.43
N VAL A 325 2.33 -15.60 17.16
CA VAL A 325 3.33 -16.54 16.63
C VAL A 325 4.72 -15.90 16.54
N GLU A 326 4.81 -14.63 16.13
CA GLU A 326 6.07 -13.88 16.12
C GLU A 326 6.69 -13.80 17.53
N GLN A 327 5.87 -13.49 18.56
CA GLN A 327 6.35 -13.38 19.94
C GLN A 327 6.75 -14.74 20.55
N LEU A 328 6.05 -15.84 20.20
CA LEU A 328 6.47 -17.19 20.60
C LEU A 328 7.79 -17.60 19.94
N ALA A 329 7.99 -17.26 18.66
CA ALA A 329 9.25 -17.54 17.95
C ALA A 329 10.43 -16.78 18.58
N GLU A 330 10.22 -15.51 18.98
CA GLU A 330 11.23 -14.72 19.69
C GLU A 330 11.55 -15.33 21.08
N ALA A 331 10.53 -15.70 21.85
CA ALA A 331 10.71 -16.35 23.15
C ALA A 331 11.52 -17.65 23.03
N ARG A 332 11.25 -18.47 22.01
CA ARG A 332 11.98 -19.70 21.72
C ARG A 332 13.45 -19.44 21.40
N MET A 333 13.74 -18.50 20.52
CA MET A 333 15.11 -18.14 20.13
C MET A 333 15.94 -17.71 21.36
N GLN A 334 15.37 -16.88 22.23
CA GLN A 334 16.05 -16.41 23.44
C GLN A 334 16.27 -17.53 24.47
N ALA A 335 15.31 -18.47 24.59
CA ALA A 335 15.46 -19.63 25.45
C ALA A 335 16.54 -20.60 24.96
N GLU A 336 16.66 -20.82 23.65
CA GLU A 336 17.73 -21.63 23.04
C GLU A 336 19.11 -20.99 23.27
N LYS A 337 19.21 -19.66 23.12
CA LYS A 337 20.43 -18.91 23.45
C LYS A 337 20.83 -19.10 24.91
N ALA A 338 19.89 -18.94 25.85
CA ALA A 338 20.14 -19.16 27.27
C ALA A 338 20.60 -20.60 27.58
N ALA A 339 20.02 -21.61 26.92
CA ALA A 339 20.41 -23.00 27.07
C ALA A 339 21.87 -23.25 26.64
N SER A 340 22.27 -22.72 25.47
CA SER A 340 23.64 -22.86 24.98
C SER A 340 24.68 -22.23 25.89
N LEU A 341 24.37 -21.06 26.48
CA LEU A 341 25.26 -20.38 27.43
C LEU A 341 25.36 -21.16 28.75
N ALA A 342 24.25 -21.73 29.24
CA ALA A 342 24.25 -22.57 30.42
C ALA A 342 25.12 -23.83 30.23
N GLU A 343 25.04 -24.46 29.05
CA GLU A 343 25.87 -25.63 28.73
C GLU A 343 27.37 -25.27 28.65
N GLN A 344 27.71 -24.11 28.08
CA GLN A 344 29.08 -23.61 28.06
C GLN A 344 29.60 -23.34 29.47
N LEU A 345 28.80 -22.73 30.35
CA LEU A 345 29.14 -22.47 31.75
C LEU A 345 29.36 -23.77 32.53
N LYS A 346 28.52 -24.79 32.30
CA LYS A 346 28.67 -26.11 32.91
C LYS A 346 29.96 -26.80 32.51
N ARG A 347 30.33 -26.75 31.22
CA ARG A 347 31.62 -27.28 30.73
C ARG A 347 32.83 -26.58 31.38
N LEU A 348 32.64 -25.33 31.82
CA LEU A 348 33.65 -24.53 32.52
C LEU A 348 33.59 -24.69 34.05
N GLY A 349 32.75 -25.59 34.58
CA GLY A 349 32.66 -25.89 36.00
C GLY A 349 31.71 -24.99 36.80
N VAL A 350 30.87 -24.19 36.15
CA VAL A 350 29.83 -23.37 36.80
C VAL A 350 28.50 -24.11 36.74
N GLU A 351 27.99 -24.53 37.90
CA GLU A 351 26.66 -25.15 37.97
C GLU A 351 25.56 -24.10 37.79
N VAL A 352 24.86 -24.21 36.66
CA VAL A 352 23.63 -23.47 36.37
C VAL A 352 22.47 -24.45 36.46
N ASP A 353 21.41 -24.10 37.19
CA ASP A 353 20.24 -24.95 37.36
C ASP A 353 19.45 -25.10 36.03
N GLU A 354 19.68 -26.21 35.31
CA GLU A 354 19.08 -26.53 34.01
C GLU A 354 17.57 -26.85 34.10
N SER A 355 17.08 -27.29 35.26
CA SER A 355 15.71 -27.78 35.46
C SER A 355 14.65 -26.74 35.07
N LYS A 356 14.71 -25.52 35.64
CA LYS A 356 13.72 -24.48 35.27
C LYS A 356 13.94 -23.83 33.89
N LEU A 357 15.09 -24.05 33.23
CA LEU A 357 15.24 -23.67 31.82
C LEU A 357 14.44 -24.64 30.94
N SER A 358 14.45 -25.93 31.30
CA SER A 358 13.58 -26.92 30.69
C SER A 358 12.09 -26.66 30.98
N GLU A 359 11.74 -26.16 32.18
CA GLU A 359 10.36 -25.71 32.49
C GLU A 359 9.92 -24.52 31.61
N LEU A 360 10.80 -23.55 31.36
CA LEU A 360 10.53 -22.42 30.46
C LEU A 360 10.33 -22.91 29.02
N GLN A 361 11.15 -23.84 28.55
CA GLN A 361 11.00 -24.45 27.22
C GLN A 361 9.72 -25.28 27.10
N ALA A 362 9.35 -26.04 28.13
CA ALA A 362 8.07 -26.76 28.19
C ALA A 362 6.88 -25.80 28.14
N SER A 363 6.96 -24.70 28.91
CA SER A 363 5.96 -23.63 28.92
C SER A 363 5.79 -22.94 27.56
N ILE A 364 6.86 -22.80 26.77
CA ILE A 364 6.80 -22.27 25.40
C ILE A 364 6.11 -23.27 24.47
N ARG A 365 6.46 -24.55 24.54
CA ARG A 365 5.84 -25.60 23.71
C ARG A 365 4.33 -25.73 23.94
N GLU A 366 3.90 -25.72 25.20
CA GLU A 366 2.47 -25.75 25.53
C GLU A 366 1.71 -24.54 24.95
N ALA A 367 2.36 -23.37 24.90
CA ALA A 367 1.79 -22.16 24.31
C ALA A 367 1.74 -22.23 22.77
N GLU A 368 2.73 -22.84 22.13
CA GLU A 368 2.74 -23.11 20.67
C GLU A 368 1.64 -24.10 20.26
N GLU A 369 1.43 -25.18 21.02
CA GLU A 369 0.35 -26.15 20.75
C GLU A 369 -1.02 -25.47 20.80
N LYS A 370 -1.29 -24.70 21.86
CA LYS A 370 -2.54 -23.93 22.01
C LYS A 370 -2.76 -22.90 20.91
N ALA A 371 -1.69 -22.32 20.36
CA ALA A 371 -1.78 -21.37 19.26
C ALA A 371 -2.18 -22.03 17.92
N SER A 372 -1.93 -23.33 17.75
CA SER A 372 -2.11 -24.01 16.48
C SER A 372 -3.51 -24.58 16.26
N GLU A 373 -4.24 -24.95 17.31
CA GLU A 373 -5.53 -25.67 17.19
C GLU A 373 -6.76 -24.74 17.09
N ALA A 374 -6.92 -23.78 18.01
CA ALA A 374 -8.19 -23.05 18.17
C ALA A 374 -8.55 -22.01 17.08
N PRO A 375 -7.61 -21.22 16.51
CA PRO A 375 -7.99 -20.14 15.59
C PRO A 375 -8.27 -20.61 14.16
N LEU A 376 -7.64 -21.71 13.72
CA LEU A 376 -7.73 -22.21 12.34
C LEU A 376 -9.09 -22.85 12.04
N GLU A 377 -9.63 -23.64 12.98
CA GLU A 377 -10.96 -24.24 12.82
C GLU A 377 -12.05 -23.18 12.73
N ALA A 378 -11.97 -22.15 13.58
CA ALA A 378 -12.91 -21.05 13.62
C ALA A 378 -12.87 -20.18 12.34
N LEU A 379 -11.67 -19.87 11.84
CA LEU A 379 -11.47 -19.18 10.56
C LEU A 379 -12.04 -19.98 9.37
N SER A 380 -11.85 -21.31 9.39
CA SER A 380 -12.35 -22.18 8.32
C SER A 380 -13.87 -22.19 8.24
N LYS A 381 -14.55 -22.23 9.40
CA LYS A 381 -16.02 -22.17 9.50
C LYS A 381 -16.55 -20.79 9.10
N ALA A 382 -15.94 -19.70 9.56
CA ALA A 382 -16.34 -18.33 9.20
C ALA A 382 -16.25 -18.09 7.69
N LYS A 383 -15.17 -18.57 7.05
CA LYS A 383 -15.00 -18.50 5.59
C LYS A 383 -16.06 -19.30 4.83
N LEU A 384 -16.42 -20.49 5.32
CA LEU A 384 -17.45 -21.33 4.71
C LEU A 384 -18.84 -20.66 4.81
N LEU A 385 -19.11 -19.97 5.91
CA LEU A 385 -20.33 -19.20 6.11
C LEU A 385 -20.40 -17.95 5.22
N GLU A 386 -19.29 -17.23 5.06
CA GLU A 386 -19.20 -16.12 4.10
C GLU A 386 -19.54 -16.58 2.68
N LEU A 387 -18.94 -17.68 2.23
CA LEU A 387 -19.19 -18.24 0.89
C LEU A 387 -20.67 -18.59 0.68
N LYS A 388 -21.30 -19.26 1.66
CA LYS A 388 -22.75 -19.58 1.61
C LYS A 388 -23.60 -18.31 1.54
N ALA A 389 -23.30 -17.30 2.36
CA ALA A 389 -24.04 -16.05 2.35
C ALA A 389 -23.90 -15.28 1.03
N GLU A 390 -22.70 -15.27 0.42
CA GLU A 390 -22.48 -14.66 -0.89
C GLU A 390 -23.24 -15.35 -2.02
N GLU A 391 -23.25 -16.68 -2.04
CA GLU A 391 -24.00 -17.47 -3.02
C GLU A 391 -25.50 -17.17 -2.92
N GLN A 392 -26.04 -17.09 -1.70
CA GLN A 392 -27.45 -16.80 -1.46
C GLN A 392 -27.84 -15.37 -1.90
N VAL A 393 -27.01 -14.36 -1.60
CA VAL A 393 -27.27 -12.99 -2.09
C VAL A 393 -27.28 -12.94 -3.62
N LYS A 394 -26.37 -13.64 -4.29
CA LYS A 394 -26.35 -13.70 -5.77
C LYS A 394 -27.60 -14.37 -6.34
N LEU A 395 -28.06 -15.46 -5.71
CA LEU A 395 -29.30 -16.14 -6.10
C LEU A 395 -30.51 -15.20 -5.94
N MET A 396 -30.57 -14.45 -4.83
CA MET A 396 -31.63 -13.48 -4.57
C MET A 396 -31.65 -12.33 -5.58
N GLU A 397 -30.50 -11.74 -5.88
CA GLU A 397 -30.37 -10.67 -6.89
C GLU A 397 -30.82 -11.15 -8.27
N ALA A 398 -30.44 -12.36 -8.67
CA ALA A 398 -30.86 -12.96 -9.93
C ALA A 398 -32.38 -13.20 -9.99
N THR A 399 -32.98 -13.63 -8.88
CA THR A 399 -34.42 -13.89 -8.77
C THR A 399 -35.22 -12.58 -8.83
N LEU A 400 -34.76 -11.55 -8.14
CA LEU A 400 -35.35 -10.20 -8.17
C LEU A 400 -35.24 -9.53 -9.54
N ALA A 401 -34.10 -9.68 -10.22
CA ALA A 401 -33.91 -9.16 -11.57
C ALA A 401 -34.94 -9.79 -12.53
N LYS A 402 -35.10 -11.12 -12.51
CA LYS A 402 -36.11 -11.82 -13.33
C LYS A 402 -37.54 -11.38 -13.00
N ALA A 403 -37.86 -11.17 -11.72
CA ALA A 403 -39.17 -10.68 -11.32
C ALA A 403 -39.45 -9.26 -11.84
N ARG A 404 -38.45 -8.37 -11.84
CA ARG A 404 -38.56 -7.02 -12.44
C ARG A 404 -38.77 -7.10 -13.95
N GLU A 405 -37.97 -7.89 -14.65
CA GLU A 405 -38.09 -8.07 -16.10
C GLU A 405 -39.48 -8.61 -16.51
N ALA A 406 -40.01 -9.58 -15.76
CA ALA A 406 -41.33 -10.13 -16.01
C ALA A 406 -42.44 -9.07 -15.84
N ARG A 407 -42.33 -8.22 -14.82
CA ARG A 407 -43.30 -7.13 -14.58
C ARG A 407 -43.24 -6.04 -15.63
N GLU A 408 -42.03 -5.64 -16.04
CA GLU A 408 -41.87 -4.68 -17.13
C GLU A 408 -42.41 -5.22 -18.45
N ALA A 409 -42.21 -6.51 -18.74
CA ALA A 409 -42.79 -7.17 -19.90
C ALA A 409 -44.33 -7.17 -19.85
N ILE A 410 -44.93 -7.41 -18.67
CA ILE A 410 -46.38 -7.33 -18.48
C ILE A 410 -46.89 -5.90 -18.72
N ALA A 411 -46.20 -4.87 -18.19
CA ALA A 411 -46.59 -3.47 -18.38
C ALA A 411 -46.48 -3.04 -19.85
N ARG A 412 -45.43 -3.46 -20.56
CA ARG A 412 -45.29 -3.22 -22.01
C ARG A 412 -46.41 -3.90 -22.79
N ALA A 413 -46.70 -5.16 -22.49
CA ALA A 413 -47.81 -5.88 -23.12
C ALA A 413 -49.16 -5.19 -22.88
N GLU A 414 -49.43 -4.67 -21.68
CA GLU A 414 -50.62 -3.87 -21.37
C GLU A 414 -50.71 -2.60 -22.21
N GLU A 415 -49.62 -1.84 -22.30
CA GLU A 415 -49.57 -0.60 -23.09
C GLU A 415 -49.79 -0.89 -24.58
N THR A 416 -49.17 -1.94 -25.11
CA THR A 416 -49.31 -2.35 -26.51
C THR A 416 -50.73 -2.83 -26.82
N ILE A 417 -51.35 -3.60 -25.92
CA ILE A 417 -52.76 -4.01 -26.04
C ILE A 417 -53.68 -2.78 -26.03
N ALA A 418 -53.43 -1.79 -25.17
CA ALA A 418 -54.22 -0.55 -25.12
C ALA A 418 -54.12 0.23 -26.45
N LYS A 419 -52.92 0.39 -27.00
CA LYS A 419 -52.69 1.03 -28.30
C LYS A 419 -53.37 0.25 -29.44
N ALA A 420 -53.32 -1.09 -29.42
CA ALA A 420 -54.00 -1.94 -30.40
C ALA A 420 -55.53 -1.79 -30.34
N ARG A 421 -56.10 -1.69 -29.12
CA ARG A 421 -57.54 -1.39 -28.93
C ARG A 421 -57.94 -0.02 -29.48
N GLU A 422 -57.16 1.02 -29.22
CA GLU A 422 -57.39 2.36 -29.78
C GLU A 422 -57.31 2.37 -31.31
N ALA A 423 -56.45 1.52 -31.87
CA ALA A 423 -56.38 1.25 -33.31
C ALA A 423 -57.55 0.40 -33.85
N GLY A 424 -58.50 -0.01 -33.00
CA GLY A 424 -59.67 -0.81 -33.38
C GLY A 424 -59.34 -2.25 -33.77
N ALA A 425 -58.20 -2.78 -33.30
CA ALA A 425 -57.79 -4.16 -33.52
C ALA A 425 -58.50 -5.13 -32.58
N ASP A 426 -58.70 -6.37 -33.04
CA ASP A 426 -59.16 -7.47 -32.19
C ASP A 426 -58.01 -7.95 -31.27
N THR A 427 -58.17 -7.70 -29.97
CA THR A 427 -57.14 -7.89 -28.94
C THR A 427 -57.40 -9.08 -28.02
N VAL A 428 -58.47 -9.86 -28.26
CA VAL A 428 -58.92 -10.94 -27.36
C VAL A 428 -57.83 -11.99 -27.09
N ALA A 429 -57.09 -12.39 -28.13
CA ALA A 429 -56.03 -13.39 -28.00
C ALA A 429 -54.80 -12.88 -27.22
N ALA A 430 -54.47 -11.59 -27.34
CA ALA A 430 -53.37 -10.96 -26.59
C ALA A 430 -53.74 -10.79 -25.12
N GLU A 431 -54.99 -10.42 -24.83
CA GLU A 431 -55.50 -10.28 -23.46
C GLU A 431 -55.57 -11.60 -22.69
N GLN A 432 -55.94 -12.68 -23.37
CA GLN A 432 -55.92 -14.01 -22.76
C GLN A 432 -54.50 -14.43 -22.35
N GLN A 433 -53.49 -14.14 -23.18
CA GLN A 433 -52.10 -14.43 -22.85
C GLN A 433 -51.58 -13.52 -21.73
N LEU A 434 -51.95 -12.24 -21.74
CA LEU A 434 -51.63 -11.32 -20.65
C LEU A 434 -52.24 -11.79 -19.31
N LYS A 435 -53.46 -12.32 -19.33
CA LYS A 435 -54.09 -12.89 -18.14
C LYS A 435 -53.31 -14.09 -17.60
N LYS A 436 -52.90 -15.01 -18.46
CA LYS A 436 -52.03 -16.15 -18.08
C LYS A 436 -50.67 -15.69 -17.57
N ALA A 437 -50.07 -14.66 -18.17
CA ALA A 437 -48.81 -14.09 -17.70
C ALA A 437 -48.94 -13.51 -16.27
N LYS A 438 -50.05 -12.83 -15.97
CA LYS A 438 -50.36 -12.32 -14.62
C LYS A 438 -50.61 -13.44 -13.61
N GLU A 439 -51.27 -14.52 -14.02
CA GLU A 439 -51.49 -15.70 -13.19
C GLU A 439 -50.18 -16.45 -12.92
N ALA A 440 -49.32 -16.64 -13.92
CA ALA A 440 -47.99 -17.22 -13.78
C ALA A 440 -47.09 -16.36 -12.85
N LEU A 441 -47.19 -15.03 -12.94
CA LEU A 441 -46.49 -14.13 -12.02
C LEU A 441 -46.99 -14.28 -10.58
N ARG A 442 -48.30 -14.43 -10.37
CA ARG A 442 -48.90 -14.70 -9.04
C ARG A 442 -48.52 -16.08 -8.49
N GLY A 443 -48.30 -17.06 -9.37
CA GLY A 443 -47.84 -18.39 -9.02
C GLY A 443 -46.33 -18.54 -8.83
N GLY A 444 -45.55 -17.45 -8.87
CA GLY A 444 -44.09 -17.46 -8.70
C GLY A 444 -43.29 -18.01 -9.89
N GLN A 445 -43.95 -18.32 -11.01
CA GLN A 445 -43.32 -18.86 -12.22
C GLN A 445 -42.77 -17.71 -13.08
N LEU A 446 -41.67 -17.11 -12.62
CA LEU A 446 -41.12 -15.86 -13.19
C LEU A 446 -40.73 -15.97 -14.67
N GLN A 447 -40.15 -17.10 -15.08
CA GLN A 447 -39.72 -17.30 -16.47
C GLN A 447 -40.91 -17.48 -17.41
N ASP A 448 -41.93 -18.24 -16.98
CA ASP A 448 -43.14 -18.46 -17.75
C ASP A 448 -43.97 -17.18 -17.86
N ALA A 449 -44.05 -16.40 -16.78
CA ALA A 449 -44.68 -15.08 -16.79
C ALA A 449 -44.03 -14.12 -17.81
N LEU A 450 -42.69 -14.10 -17.88
CA LEU A 450 -41.94 -13.29 -18.83
C LEU A 450 -42.18 -13.71 -20.29
N ASN A 451 -42.17 -15.02 -20.56
CA ASN A 451 -42.42 -15.55 -21.90
C ASN A 451 -43.85 -15.26 -22.36
N LEU A 452 -44.85 -15.53 -21.51
CA LEU A 452 -46.26 -15.29 -21.79
C LEU A 452 -46.56 -13.78 -21.99
N ALA A 453 -45.87 -12.90 -21.27
CA ALA A 453 -46.00 -11.46 -21.44
C ALA A 453 -45.44 -10.98 -22.80
N ARG A 454 -44.28 -11.49 -23.22
CA ARG A 454 -43.72 -11.19 -24.55
C ARG A 454 -44.59 -11.74 -25.69
N GLU A 455 -45.17 -12.92 -25.51
CA GLU A 455 -46.14 -13.47 -26.46
C GLU A 455 -47.41 -12.61 -26.55
N ALA A 456 -47.90 -12.09 -25.43
CA ALA A 456 -49.03 -11.17 -25.40
C ALA A 456 -48.71 -9.86 -26.14
N GLU A 457 -47.53 -9.28 -25.91
CA GLU A 457 -47.03 -8.08 -26.59
C GLU A 457 -46.92 -8.29 -28.12
N SER A 458 -46.28 -9.39 -28.55
CA SER A 458 -46.13 -9.72 -29.97
C SER A 458 -47.48 -9.89 -30.67
N ARG A 459 -48.44 -10.58 -30.03
CA ARG A 459 -49.79 -10.76 -30.58
C ARG A 459 -50.58 -9.45 -30.66
N ALA A 460 -50.38 -8.55 -29.70
CA ALA A 460 -51.00 -7.24 -29.71
C ALA A 460 -50.47 -6.35 -30.85
N GLU A 461 -49.16 -6.37 -31.09
CA GLU A 461 -48.55 -5.60 -32.19
C GLU A 461 -48.96 -6.16 -33.56
N GLU A 462 -49.03 -7.48 -33.73
CA GLU A 462 -49.57 -8.09 -34.95
C GLU A 462 -51.03 -7.69 -35.22
N ALA A 463 -51.87 -7.67 -34.17
CA ALA A 463 -53.27 -7.27 -34.30
C ALA A 463 -53.39 -5.80 -34.71
N LYS A 464 -52.56 -4.94 -34.12
CA LYS A 464 -52.49 -3.51 -34.44
C LYS A 464 -52.07 -3.28 -35.90
N MET A 465 -51.00 -3.93 -36.36
CA MET A 465 -50.53 -3.83 -37.75
C MET A 465 -51.60 -4.24 -38.76
N ARG A 466 -52.30 -5.35 -38.52
CA ARG A 466 -53.43 -5.80 -39.37
C ARG A 466 -54.60 -4.81 -39.39
N ALA A 467 -54.88 -4.15 -38.27
CA ALA A 467 -55.94 -3.14 -38.20
C ALA A 467 -55.55 -1.84 -38.94
N GLU A 468 -54.28 -1.44 -38.86
CA GLU A 468 -53.73 -0.29 -39.60
C GLU A 468 -53.70 -0.56 -41.10
N GLU A 469 -53.31 -1.76 -41.54
CA GLU A 469 -53.37 -2.20 -42.94
C GLU A 469 -54.81 -2.15 -43.49
N ARG A 470 -55.79 -2.70 -42.74
CA ARG A 470 -57.21 -2.62 -43.11
C ARG A 470 -57.73 -1.18 -43.16
N ARG A 471 -57.26 -0.31 -42.25
CA ARG A 471 -57.59 1.13 -42.29
C ARG A 471 -56.97 1.82 -43.52
N ALA A 472 -55.74 1.48 -43.88
CA ALA A 472 -55.08 2.02 -45.08
C ALA A 472 -55.75 1.55 -46.38
N GLU A 473 -56.18 0.29 -46.45
CA GLU A 473 -56.97 -0.25 -47.57
C GLU A 473 -58.37 0.38 -47.65
N GLY A 474 -59.06 0.52 -46.51
CA GLY A 474 -60.33 1.23 -46.41
C GLY A 474 -60.22 2.70 -46.83
N MET A 475 -59.11 3.36 -46.51
CA MET A 475 -58.83 4.74 -46.91
C MET A 475 -58.53 4.84 -48.42
N LYS A 476 -57.82 3.87 -49.03
CA LYS A 476 -57.67 3.79 -50.50
C LYS A 476 -59.02 3.63 -51.20
N LEU A 477 -59.89 2.76 -50.71
CA LEU A 477 -61.25 2.56 -51.24
C LEU A 477 -62.12 3.82 -51.07
N ALA A 478 -62.01 4.52 -49.94
CA ALA A 478 -62.70 5.78 -49.69
C ALA A 478 -62.19 6.92 -50.60
N ILE A 479 -60.88 6.97 -50.91
CA ILE A 479 -60.29 7.91 -51.86
C ILE A 479 -60.77 7.61 -53.29
N THR A 480 -60.90 6.34 -53.69
CA THR A 480 -61.49 5.96 -54.99
C THR A 480 -63.00 6.28 -55.08
N ALA A 481 -63.75 6.11 -54.00
CA ALA A 481 -65.16 6.51 -53.94
C ALA A 481 -65.34 8.04 -53.95
N ALA A 482 -64.44 8.79 -53.30
CA ALA A 482 -64.42 10.25 -53.30
C ALA A 482 -63.99 10.82 -54.66
N THR A 483 -63.08 10.15 -55.40
CA THR A 483 -62.72 10.53 -56.78
C THR A 483 -63.81 10.19 -57.79
N ALA A 484 -64.59 9.12 -57.58
CA ALA A 484 -65.82 8.82 -58.34
C ALA A 484 -66.95 9.84 -58.05
N ALA A 485 -67.10 10.28 -56.79
CA ALA A 485 -68.05 11.33 -56.42
C ALA A 485 -67.63 12.71 -56.95
N ALA A 486 -66.32 13.00 -57.01
CA ALA A 486 -65.79 14.23 -57.59
C ALA A 486 -65.95 14.29 -59.12
N SER A 487 -65.91 13.14 -59.82
CA SER A 487 -66.17 13.08 -61.27
C SER A 487 -67.68 13.17 -61.60
N LEU A 488 -68.57 12.66 -60.73
CA LEU A 488 -70.01 12.93 -60.82
C LEU A 488 -70.38 14.39 -60.49
N ALA A 489 -69.66 15.05 -59.57
CA ALA A 489 -69.81 16.48 -59.28
C ALA A 489 -69.26 17.38 -60.40
N ALA A 490 -68.27 16.93 -61.16
CA ALA A 490 -67.73 17.64 -62.32
C ALA A 490 -68.67 17.64 -63.54
N ILE A 491 -69.50 16.59 -63.72
CA ILE A 491 -70.53 16.53 -64.77
C ILE A 491 -71.73 17.43 -64.43
N ALA A 492 -72.01 17.69 -63.15
CA ALA A 492 -73.03 18.65 -62.72
C ALA A 492 -72.60 20.12 -62.88
N ALA A 493 -71.31 20.40 -63.13
CA ALA A 493 -70.75 21.75 -63.16
C ALA A 493 -70.74 22.42 -64.55
N THR A 494 -71.17 21.73 -65.62
CA THR A 494 -71.22 22.27 -67.00
C THR A 494 -72.63 22.64 -67.49
N MET A 495 -73.59 22.89 -66.59
CA MET A 495 -74.93 23.36 -66.97
C MET A 495 -75.32 24.67 -66.29
N SER A 496 -75.36 25.70 -67.14
CA SER A 496 -76.11 26.96 -67.04
C SER A 496 -75.57 28.10 -66.18
N HIS A 497 -75.31 29.22 -66.84
CA HIS A 497 -75.35 30.58 -66.28
C HIS A 497 -76.79 30.97 -65.86
N VAL A 498 -76.88 32.02 -65.03
CA VAL A 498 -77.97 33.02 -64.89
C VAL A 498 -78.70 33.10 -63.52
N LYS A 499 -78.47 34.26 -62.88
CA LYS A 499 -79.27 35.06 -61.91
C LYS A 499 -79.34 34.73 -60.39
N SER A 500 -78.61 35.59 -59.67
CA SER A 500 -78.91 36.35 -58.44
C SER A 500 -79.34 35.65 -57.13
N ARG A 501 -78.62 36.04 -56.06
CA ARG A 501 -78.77 35.70 -54.62
C ARG A 501 -78.67 34.21 -54.22
N ARG A 502 -79.20 33.26 -54.98
CA ARG A 502 -79.14 31.82 -54.62
C ARG A 502 -77.72 31.23 -54.72
N ARG A 503 -76.90 31.65 -55.69
CA ARG A 503 -75.52 31.16 -55.87
C ARG A 503 -74.51 31.62 -54.82
N VAL A 504 -74.63 32.85 -54.34
CA VAL A 504 -73.76 33.34 -53.25
C VAL A 504 -74.13 32.63 -51.96
N LYS A 505 -75.42 32.36 -51.74
CA LYS A 505 -75.89 31.55 -50.62
C LYS A 505 -75.34 30.12 -50.66
N THR A 506 -75.43 29.40 -51.78
CA THR A 506 -74.86 28.04 -51.87
C THR A 506 -73.35 28.02 -51.68
N LYS A 507 -72.61 28.92 -52.34
CA LYS A 507 -71.16 29.04 -52.13
C LYS A 507 -70.77 29.40 -50.70
N ALA A 508 -71.53 30.27 -50.03
CA ALA A 508 -71.31 30.61 -48.63
C ALA A 508 -71.58 29.42 -47.70
N ILE A 509 -72.64 28.65 -47.96
CA ILE A 509 -72.96 27.43 -47.20
C ILE A 509 -71.86 26.38 -47.37
N GLU A 510 -71.40 26.15 -48.60
CA GLU A 510 -70.29 25.24 -48.91
C GLU A 510 -68.97 25.69 -48.25
N ALA A 511 -68.67 26.99 -48.28
CA ALA A 511 -67.48 27.56 -47.64
C ALA A 511 -67.53 27.42 -46.11
N ILE A 512 -68.69 27.65 -45.48
CA ILE A 512 -68.89 27.44 -44.03
C ILE A 512 -68.78 25.95 -43.67
N ALA A 513 -69.39 25.07 -44.46
CA ALA A 513 -69.32 23.62 -44.22
C ALA A 513 -67.88 23.11 -44.31
N SER A 514 -67.13 23.53 -45.33
CA SER A 514 -65.72 23.13 -45.44
C SER A 514 -64.83 23.81 -44.39
N ALA A 515 -65.13 25.05 -43.97
CA ALA A 515 -64.43 25.68 -42.85
C ALA A 515 -64.66 24.92 -41.55
N LYS A 516 -65.89 24.47 -41.28
CA LYS A 516 -66.23 23.60 -40.12
C LYS A 516 -65.46 22.28 -40.16
N GLN A 517 -65.37 21.67 -41.34
CA GLN A 517 -64.62 20.44 -41.52
C GLN A 517 -63.12 20.65 -41.27
N LEU A 518 -62.52 21.72 -41.79
CA LEU A 518 -61.13 22.08 -41.52
C LEU A 518 -60.87 22.43 -40.04
N VAL A 519 -61.85 22.99 -39.32
CA VAL A 519 -61.76 23.19 -37.86
C VAL A 519 -61.72 21.86 -37.13
N LYS A 520 -62.59 20.89 -37.48
CA LYS A 520 -62.56 19.55 -36.89
C LYS A 520 -61.25 18.81 -37.19
N GLU A 521 -60.76 18.90 -38.42
CA GLU A 521 -59.46 18.34 -38.81
C GLU A 521 -58.31 19.00 -38.06
N ALA A 522 -58.35 20.33 -37.87
CA ALA A 522 -57.38 21.07 -37.08
C ALA A 522 -57.46 20.76 -35.57
N GLU A 523 -58.65 20.52 -35.02
CA GLU A 523 -58.84 20.08 -33.63
C GLU A 523 -58.30 18.67 -33.38
N ALA A 524 -58.38 17.79 -34.38
CA ALA A 524 -57.83 16.45 -34.30
C ALA A 524 -56.32 16.39 -34.52
N ALA A 525 -55.78 17.27 -35.38
CA ALA A 525 -54.39 17.19 -35.85
C ALA A 525 -53.41 18.19 -35.20
N LEU A 526 -53.88 19.33 -34.68
CA LEU A 526 -52.98 20.36 -34.14
C LEU A 526 -52.64 20.11 -32.65
N PRO A 527 -51.36 20.23 -32.25
CA PRO A 527 -50.94 20.12 -30.87
C PRO A 527 -51.52 21.27 -30.01
N ARG A 528 -51.66 21.04 -28.69
CA ARG A 528 -52.25 21.99 -27.71
C ARG A 528 -51.37 23.22 -27.38
N ASP A 529 -50.50 23.62 -28.30
CA ASP A 529 -49.60 24.77 -28.14
C ASP A 529 -50.39 26.10 -28.24
N PRO A 530 -50.13 27.11 -27.37
CA PRO A 530 -50.79 28.41 -27.36
C PRO A 530 -50.85 29.11 -28.72
N GLY A 531 -49.81 28.98 -29.55
CA GLY A 531 -49.75 29.64 -30.86
C GLY A 531 -50.73 29.03 -31.87
N TYR A 532 -50.90 27.70 -31.85
CA TYR A 532 -51.88 27.00 -32.67
C TYR A 532 -53.30 27.18 -32.13
N GLN A 533 -53.47 27.21 -30.81
CA GLN A 533 -54.76 27.49 -30.18
C GLN A 533 -55.27 28.91 -30.45
N SER A 534 -54.40 29.92 -30.46
CA SER A 534 -54.77 31.30 -30.82
C SER A 534 -55.28 31.41 -32.27
N ARG A 535 -54.62 30.71 -33.21
CA ARG A 535 -55.06 30.66 -34.61
C ARG A 535 -56.35 29.87 -34.80
N LEU A 536 -56.52 28.76 -34.07
CA LEU A 536 -57.75 27.98 -34.04
C LEU A 536 -58.92 28.81 -33.45
N ALA A 537 -58.67 29.54 -32.35
CA ALA A 537 -59.65 30.43 -31.75
C ALA A 537 -60.05 31.58 -32.69
N SER A 538 -59.07 32.20 -33.36
CA SER A 538 -59.31 33.24 -34.37
C SER A 538 -60.10 32.72 -35.58
N ALA A 539 -59.88 31.46 -36.00
CA ALA A 539 -60.64 30.84 -37.06
C ALA A 539 -62.07 30.47 -36.61
N ARG A 540 -62.24 30.01 -35.37
CA ARG A 540 -63.56 29.72 -34.76
C ARG A 540 -64.41 30.98 -34.63
N THR A 541 -63.86 32.09 -34.15
CA THR A 541 -64.60 33.36 -34.08
C THR A 541 -65.05 33.83 -35.46
N LYS A 542 -64.16 33.82 -36.45
CA LYS A 542 -64.52 34.17 -37.85
C LYS A 542 -65.57 33.23 -38.46
N LEU A 543 -65.57 31.96 -38.07
CA LEU A 543 -66.56 30.98 -38.51
C LEU A 543 -67.93 31.23 -37.87
N VAL A 544 -67.96 31.54 -36.57
CA VAL A 544 -69.20 31.93 -35.85
C VAL A 544 -69.77 33.22 -36.43
N GLU A 545 -68.93 34.22 -36.70
CA GLU A 545 -69.33 35.45 -37.39
C GLU A 545 -69.90 35.16 -38.80
N ALA A 546 -69.26 34.29 -39.57
CA ALA A 546 -69.76 33.89 -40.89
C ALA A 546 -71.13 33.18 -40.81
N GLN A 547 -71.37 32.37 -39.76
CA GLN A 547 -72.66 31.72 -39.51
C GLN A 547 -73.75 32.73 -39.11
N ALA A 548 -73.45 33.67 -38.21
CA ALA A 548 -74.38 34.72 -37.81
C ALA A 548 -74.77 35.62 -38.99
N LEU A 549 -73.79 36.00 -39.84
CA LEU A 549 -74.04 36.78 -41.05
C LEU A 549 -74.86 35.99 -42.09
N ALA A 550 -74.69 34.67 -42.16
CA ALA A 550 -75.51 33.79 -43.00
C ALA A 550 -76.97 33.72 -42.51
N GLU A 551 -77.20 33.66 -41.19
CA GLU A 551 -78.54 33.69 -40.59
C GLU A 551 -79.26 35.02 -40.86
N GLN A 552 -78.52 36.13 -40.82
CA GLN A 552 -78.99 37.47 -41.20
C GLN A 552 -79.13 37.66 -42.74
N LYS A 553 -78.90 36.60 -43.53
CA LYS A 553 -78.96 36.61 -45.00
C LYS A 553 -77.95 37.54 -45.69
N ALA A 554 -76.88 37.96 -44.99
CA ALA A 554 -75.77 38.77 -45.50
C ALA A 554 -74.71 37.90 -46.22
N TRP A 555 -75.14 37.14 -47.23
CA TRP A 555 -74.40 36.01 -47.81
C TRP A 555 -73.03 36.34 -48.42
N LYS A 556 -72.80 37.57 -48.93
CA LYS A 556 -71.48 37.97 -49.46
C LYS A 556 -70.43 38.12 -48.35
N GLN A 557 -70.79 38.78 -47.26
CA GLN A 557 -69.90 38.98 -46.11
C GLN A 557 -69.66 37.67 -45.37
N ALA A 558 -70.67 36.80 -45.29
CA ALA A 558 -70.54 35.44 -44.75
C ALA A 558 -69.53 34.59 -45.56
N LEU A 559 -69.56 34.67 -46.90
CA LEU A 559 -68.62 33.97 -47.76
C LEU A 559 -67.18 34.45 -47.54
N GLU A 560 -66.94 35.77 -47.51
CA GLU A 560 -65.61 36.35 -47.29
C GLU A 560 -65.02 35.95 -45.92
N ARG A 561 -65.82 35.98 -44.86
CA ARG A 561 -65.38 35.58 -43.50
C ARG A 561 -65.08 34.08 -43.42
N ALA A 562 -65.88 33.24 -44.06
CA ALA A 562 -65.63 31.80 -44.14
C ALA A 562 -64.35 31.48 -44.93
N GLU A 563 -64.07 32.18 -46.03
CA GLU A 563 -62.83 31.99 -46.80
C GLU A 563 -61.59 32.47 -46.03
N GLN A 564 -61.69 33.57 -45.29
CA GLN A 564 -60.62 34.03 -44.39
C GLN A 564 -60.30 33.00 -43.30
N ALA A 565 -61.33 32.39 -42.69
CA ALA A 565 -61.14 31.30 -41.73
C ALA A 565 -60.44 30.09 -42.38
N ARG A 566 -60.85 29.69 -43.59
CA ARG A 566 -60.20 28.59 -44.34
C ARG A 566 -58.72 28.87 -44.65
N ARG A 567 -58.36 30.10 -45.03
CA ARG A 567 -56.97 30.48 -45.29
C ARG A 567 -56.08 30.37 -44.05
N VAL A 568 -56.57 30.86 -42.91
CA VAL A 568 -55.86 30.79 -41.62
C VAL A 568 -55.65 29.33 -41.19
N LEU A 569 -56.68 28.50 -41.30
CA LEU A 569 -56.62 27.08 -40.93
C LEU A 569 -55.68 26.28 -41.85
N ARG A 570 -55.75 26.49 -43.17
CA ARG A 570 -54.84 25.81 -44.11
C ARG A 570 -53.38 26.16 -43.86
N ALA A 571 -53.08 27.43 -43.62
CA ALA A 571 -51.71 27.86 -43.30
C ALA A 571 -51.20 27.32 -41.95
N ALA A 572 -52.09 27.13 -40.97
CA ALA A 572 -51.75 26.51 -39.70
C ALA A 572 -51.49 25.00 -39.84
N LEU A 573 -52.36 24.30 -40.58
CA LEU A 573 -52.22 22.87 -40.85
C LEU A 573 -50.97 22.54 -41.67
N THR A 574 -50.65 23.32 -42.70
CA THR A 574 -49.42 23.10 -43.49
C THR A 574 -48.15 23.36 -42.67
N LYS A 575 -48.16 24.36 -41.78
CA LYS A 575 -47.04 24.62 -40.87
C LYS A 575 -46.87 23.49 -39.84
N ALA A 576 -47.97 22.96 -39.31
CA ALA A 576 -47.96 21.86 -38.36
C ALA A 576 -47.51 20.54 -39.02
N ALA A 577 -47.98 20.24 -40.23
CA ALA A 577 -47.53 19.09 -41.01
C ALA A 577 -46.01 19.14 -41.26
N ARG A 578 -45.50 20.30 -41.70
CA ARG A 578 -44.05 20.49 -41.90
C ARG A 578 -43.24 20.35 -40.60
N GLN A 579 -43.76 20.81 -39.46
CA GLN A 579 -43.11 20.62 -38.16
C GLN A 579 -43.16 19.17 -37.68
N ALA A 580 -44.24 18.43 -37.96
CA ALA A 580 -44.36 17.02 -37.65
C ALA A 580 -43.39 16.17 -38.48
N GLU A 581 -43.27 16.46 -39.78
CA GLU A 581 -42.28 15.83 -40.67
C GLU A 581 -40.85 16.08 -40.19
N LEU A 582 -40.51 17.34 -39.87
CA LEU A 582 -39.19 17.68 -39.31
C LEU A 582 -38.93 16.97 -37.97
N LYS A 583 -39.95 16.90 -37.10
CA LYS A 583 -39.83 16.22 -35.81
C LYS A 583 -39.62 14.71 -35.97
N GLN A 584 -40.30 14.07 -36.93
CA GLN A 584 -40.11 12.65 -37.26
C GLN A 584 -38.73 12.40 -37.88
N MET A 585 -38.31 13.23 -38.84
CA MET A 585 -36.98 13.14 -39.43
C MET A 585 -35.87 13.28 -38.38
N TRP A 586 -35.97 14.28 -37.50
CA TRP A 586 -34.97 14.50 -36.45
C TRP A 586 -35.04 13.44 -35.34
N ALA A 587 -36.22 12.87 -35.06
CA ALA A 587 -36.32 11.72 -34.16
C ALA A 587 -35.52 10.52 -34.70
N ALA A 588 -35.71 10.19 -35.98
CA ALA A 588 -34.98 9.10 -36.63
C ALA A 588 -33.46 9.38 -36.72
N ALA A 589 -33.07 10.63 -37.04
CA ALA A 589 -31.67 11.02 -37.12
C ALA A 589 -30.97 10.99 -35.75
N LEU A 590 -31.64 11.45 -34.69
CA LEU A 590 -31.11 11.41 -33.33
C LEU A 590 -31.03 10.00 -32.78
N GLU A 591 -31.98 9.13 -33.10
CA GLU A 591 -31.91 7.73 -32.70
C GLU A 591 -30.73 7.03 -33.37
N LYS A 592 -30.49 7.29 -34.66
CA LYS A 592 -29.30 6.79 -35.37
C LYS A 592 -28.00 7.32 -34.75
N LEU A 593 -27.94 8.62 -34.41
CA LEU A 593 -26.78 9.22 -33.73
C LEU A 593 -26.58 8.65 -32.33
N ARG A 594 -27.66 8.34 -31.61
CA ARG A 594 -27.60 7.72 -30.29
C ARG A 594 -27.05 6.30 -30.37
N GLN A 595 -27.49 5.52 -31.35
CA GLN A 595 -26.99 4.16 -31.60
C GLN A 595 -25.51 4.17 -32.00
N GLN A 596 -25.11 5.13 -32.84
CA GLN A 596 -23.70 5.35 -33.19
C GLN A 596 -22.91 5.76 -31.94
N ALA A 597 -23.39 6.72 -31.16
CA ALA A 597 -22.73 7.18 -29.95
C ALA A 597 -22.57 6.06 -28.91
N SER A 598 -23.59 5.22 -28.69
CA SER A 598 -23.47 4.08 -27.77
C SER A 598 -22.43 3.07 -28.24
N ALA A 599 -22.44 2.73 -29.54
CA ALA A 599 -21.46 1.80 -30.10
C ALA A 599 -20.02 2.34 -30.00
N THR A 600 -19.83 3.63 -30.30
CA THR A 600 -18.53 4.31 -30.17
C THR A 600 -18.08 4.42 -28.72
N LEU A 601 -18.98 4.74 -27.79
CA LEU A 601 -18.67 4.81 -26.35
C LEU A 601 -18.30 3.43 -25.79
N ASP A 602 -18.96 2.36 -26.24
CA ASP A 602 -18.59 0.99 -25.87
C ASP A 602 -17.22 0.60 -26.43
N LYS A 603 -16.92 0.99 -27.68
CA LYS A 603 -15.58 0.82 -28.28
C LYS A 603 -14.52 1.61 -27.50
N LEU A 604 -14.80 2.86 -27.15
CA LEU A 604 -13.91 3.71 -26.34
C LEU A 604 -13.68 3.15 -24.94
N ALA A 605 -14.72 2.63 -24.29
CA ALA A 605 -14.61 2.00 -22.98
C ALA A 605 -13.75 0.73 -23.03
N LYS A 606 -13.85 -0.06 -24.12
CA LYS A 606 -12.96 -1.20 -24.37
C LYS A 606 -11.52 -0.73 -24.66
N ALA A 607 -11.35 0.33 -25.44
CA ALA A 607 -10.05 0.91 -25.76
C ALA A 607 -9.34 1.50 -24.53
N LEU A 608 -10.05 2.20 -23.64
CA LEU A 608 -9.48 2.74 -22.39
C LEU A 608 -8.91 1.64 -21.48
N LYS A 609 -9.48 0.44 -21.51
CA LYS A 609 -8.98 -0.71 -20.73
C LYS A 609 -7.63 -1.22 -21.23
N THR A 610 -7.24 -0.95 -22.47
CA THR A 610 -5.94 -1.36 -23.01
C THR A 610 -4.81 -0.47 -22.49
N GLY A 611 -5.13 0.75 -22.02
CA GLY A 611 -4.16 1.72 -21.52
C GLY A 611 -3.31 2.39 -22.61
N TYR A 612 -3.61 2.16 -23.89
CA TYR A 612 -2.93 2.80 -25.02
C TYR A 612 -3.55 4.17 -25.30
N ASN A 613 -2.72 5.22 -25.32
CA ASN A 613 -3.14 6.61 -25.60
C ASN A 613 -4.30 7.12 -24.72
N THR A 614 -4.32 6.69 -23.45
CA THR A 614 -5.36 7.02 -22.45
C THR A 614 -5.69 8.51 -22.34
N PRO A 615 -4.73 9.47 -22.38
CA PRO A 615 -5.05 10.89 -22.26
C PRO A 615 -5.95 11.41 -23.40
N LYS A 616 -5.69 10.98 -24.64
CA LYS A 616 -6.45 11.42 -25.83
C LYS A 616 -7.83 10.73 -25.90
N LEU A 617 -7.93 9.47 -25.49
CA LEU A 617 -9.21 8.76 -25.38
C LEU A 617 -10.09 9.35 -24.27
N ALA A 618 -9.49 9.73 -23.14
CA ALA A 618 -10.21 10.37 -22.03
C ALA A 618 -10.73 11.76 -22.40
N SER A 619 -9.95 12.57 -23.12
CA SER A 619 -10.40 13.90 -23.58
C SER A 619 -11.60 13.81 -24.53
N LEU A 620 -11.56 12.87 -25.49
CA LEU A 620 -12.67 12.63 -26.41
C LEU A 620 -13.95 12.19 -25.68
N LEU A 621 -13.82 11.34 -24.66
CA LEU A 621 -14.94 10.94 -23.80
C LEU A 621 -15.58 12.12 -23.05
N THR A 622 -14.75 13.03 -22.53
CA THR A 622 -15.24 14.22 -21.83
C THR A 622 -15.93 15.23 -22.76
N GLU A 623 -15.58 15.26 -24.05
CA GLU A 623 -16.18 16.17 -25.04
C GLU A 623 -17.50 15.65 -25.64
N ILE A 624 -17.66 14.33 -25.78
CA ILE A 624 -18.85 13.71 -26.39
C ILE A 624 -20.10 13.85 -25.50
N ALA A 625 -19.98 13.56 -24.20
CA ALA A 625 -21.10 13.57 -23.26
C ALA A 625 -21.89 14.90 -23.19
N PRO A 626 -21.26 16.09 -23.07
CA PRO A 626 -21.99 17.36 -23.05
C PRO A 626 -22.64 17.69 -24.40
N LYS A 627 -22.06 17.28 -25.52
CA LYS A 627 -22.66 17.52 -26.85
C LYS A 627 -23.89 16.65 -27.10
N ILE A 628 -23.94 15.43 -26.59
CA ILE A 628 -25.16 14.58 -26.62
C ILE A 628 -26.29 15.26 -25.85
N ARG A 629 -26.01 15.75 -24.63
CA ARG A 629 -27.00 16.48 -23.82
C ARG A 629 -27.49 17.75 -24.50
N LYS A 630 -26.59 18.50 -25.13
CA LYS A 630 -26.93 19.71 -25.90
C LYS A 630 -27.84 19.38 -27.09
N ALA A 631 -27.55 18.31 -27.84
CA ALA A 631 -28.39 17.87 -28.96
C ALA A 631 -29.80 17.44 -28.50
N GLN A 632 -29.91 16.74 -27.37
CA GLN A 632 -31.21 16.37 -26.79
C GLN A 632 -32.03 17.60 -26.38
N ALA A 633 -31.41 18.56 -25.70
CA ALA A 633 -32.07 19.80 -25.29
C ALA A 633 -32.55 20.63 -26.50
N LEU A 634 -31.75 20.74 -27.56
CA LEU A 634 -32.13 21.47 -28.79
C LEU A 634 -33.29 20.80 -29.54
N TYR A 635 -33.37 19.47 -29.50
CA TYR A 635 -34.49 18.71 -30.05
C TYR A 635 -35.79 18.96 -29.28
N GLU A 636 -35.74 18.92 -27.94
CA GLU A 636 -36.89 19.21 -27.08
C GLU A 636 -37.40 20.64 -27.27
N GLN A 637 -36.49 21.58 -27.54
CA GLN A 637 -36.81 22.99 -27.81
C GLN A 637 -37.23 23.27 -29.26
N ALA A 638 -37.27 22.25 -30.14
CA ALA A 638 -37.59 22.35 -31.57
C ALA A 638 -36.69 23.35 -32.35
N LEU A 639 -35.45 23.53 -31.92
CA LEU A 639 -34.44 24.42 -32.55
C LEU A 639 -33.61 23.64 -33.59
N TYR A 640 -34.28 23.23 -34.68
CA TYR A 640 -33.72 22.26 -35.64
C TYR A 640 -32.48 22.73 -36.42
N THR A 641 -32.29 24.04 -36.61
CA THR A 641 -31.10 24.58 -37.28
C THR A 641 -29.84 24.49 -36.42
N GLU A 642 -29.97 24.73 -35.12
CA GLU A 642 -28.86 24.59 -34.16
C GLU A 642 -28.58 23.11 -33.84
N LEU A 643 -29.65 22.29 -33.88
CA LEU A 643 -29.56 20.84 -33.78
C LEU A 643 -28.70 20.26 -34.92
N GLU A 644 -28.86 20.75 -36.15
CA GLU A 644 -28.10 20.29 -37.32
C GLU A 644 -26.59 20.56 -37.19
N ILE A 645 -26.22 21.76 -36.73
CA ILE A 645 -24.82 22.12 -36.47
C ILE A 645 -24.25 21.27 -35.33
N THR A 646 -25.02 21.05 -34.27
CA THR A 646 -24.56 20.26 -33.12
C THR A 646 -24.44 18.77 -33.48
N ALA A 647 -25.37 18.24 -34.28
CA ALA A 647 -25.37 16.87 -34.75
C ALA A 647 -24.18 16.57 -35.68
N THR A 648 -23.87 17.48 -36.61
CA THR A 648 -22.71 17.33 -37.51
C THR A 648 -21.39 17.35 -36.74
N GLN A 649 -21.23 18.25 -35.77
CA GLN A 649 -20.07 18.25 -34.88
C GLN A 649 -19.96 16.99 -34.01
N LEU A 650 -21.10 16.46 -33.55
CA LEU A 650 -21.14 15.20 -32.79
C LEU A 650 -20.68 14.03 -33.67
N SER A 651 -21.18 13.93 -34.90
CA SER A 651 -20.75 12.87 -35.84
C SER A 651 -19.26 12.89 -36.10
N GLN A 652 -18.66 14.07 -36.31
CA GLN A 652 -17.21 14.21 -36.51
C GLN A 652 -16.41 13.76 -35.29
N LEU A 653 -16.86 14.09 -34.08
CA LEU A 653 -16.21 13.64 -32.85
C LEU A 653 -16.36 12.14 -32.61
N LEU A 654 -17.52 11.57 -32.94
CA LEU A 654 -17.74 10.13 -32.86
C LEU A 654 -16.86 9.36 -33.84
N GLU A 655 -16.68 9.87 -35.06
CA GLU A 655 -15.79 9.28 -36.05
C GLU A 655 -14.32 9.34 -35.61
N GLN A 656 -13.87 10.48 -35.09
CA GLN A 656 -12.52 10.62 -34.51
C GLN A 656 -12.30 9.67 -33.33
N ALA A 657 -13.29 9.57 -32.44
CA ALA A 657 -13.27 8.65 -31.31
C ALA A 657 -13.21 7.18 -31.74
N GLU A 658 -13.97 6.81 -32.76
CA GLU A 658 -13.97 5.45 -33.30
C GLU A 658 -12.62 5.07 -33.90
N GLN A 659 -12.03 5.97 -34.71
CA GLN A 659 -10.70 5.75 -35.29
C GLN A 659 -9.61 5.61 -34.23
N GLU A 660 -9.62 6.44 -33.19
CA GLU A 660 -8.62 6.35 -32.11
C GLU A 660 -8.85 5.13 -31.21
N ALA A 661 -10.11 4.74 -30.98
CA ALA A 661 -10.44 3.50 -30.27
C ALA A 661 -9.97 2.27 -31.05
N GLU A 662 -10.17 2.24 -32.38
CA GLU A 662 -9.72 1.15 -33.23
C GLU A 662 -8.20 1.04 -33.27
N LYS A 663 -7.46 2.15 -33.38
CA LYS A 663 -6.00 2.16 -33.26
C LYS A 663 -5.53 1.55 -31.93
N ALA A 664 -6.19 1.90 -30.81
CA ALA A 664 -5.84 1.36 -29.49
C ALA A 664 -6.15 -0.14 -29.36
N LEU A 665 -7.26 -0.59 -29.94
CA LEU A 665 -7.64 -2.02 -29.95
C LEU A 665 -6.75 -2.83 -30.90
N GLU A 666 -6.33 -2.27 -32.04
CA GLU A 666 -5.38 -2.89 -32.95
C GLU A 666 -3.98 -3.00 -32.34
N ALA A 667 -3.52 -1.96 -31.64
CA ALA A 667 -2.28 -2.01 -30.87
C ALA A 667 -2.33 -3.12 -29.80
N GLU A 668 -3.45 -3.28 -29.10
CA GLU A 668 -3.66 -4.38 -28.16
C GLU A 668 -3.67 -5.75 -28.85
N ARG A 669 -4.33 -5.89 -29.99
CA ARG A 669 -4.31 -7.15 -30.76
C ARG A 669 -2.89 -7.51 -31.22
N ARG A 670 -2.12 -6.53 -31.69
CA ARG A 670 -0.72 -6.72 -32.09
C ARG A 670 0.14 -7.10 -30.88
N TYR A 671 -0.09 -6.47 -29.73
CA TYR A 671 0.55 -6.84 -28.48
C TYR A 671 0.29 -8.31 -28.12
N GLN A 672 -0.98 -8.72 -28.05
CA GLN A 672 -1.38 -10.09 -27.72
C GLN A 672 -0.82 -11.13 -28.71
N ALA A 673 -0.80 -10.80 -30.01
CA ALA A 673 -0.38 -11.74 -31.05
C ALA A 673 1.14 -11.84 -31.20
N LYS A 674 1.89 -10.74 -31.04
CA LYS A 674 3.32 -10.67 -31.41
C LYS A 674 4.26 -10.43 -30.23
N ALA A 675 3.94 -9.49 -29.34
CA ALA A 675 4.81 -9.16 -28.21
C ALA A 675 4.62 -10.10 -27.03
N LYS A 676 3.37 -10.42 -26.68
CA LYS A 676 3.06 -11.20 -25.47
C LYS A 676 3.73 -12.58 -25.44
N PRO A 677 3.69 -13.42 -26.50
CA PRO A 677 4.35 -14.72 -26.48
C PRO A 677 5.87 -14.60 -26.34
N ARG A 678 6.48 -13.61 -27.01
CA ARG A 678 7.91 -13.32 -26.92
C ARG A 678 8.29 -12.82 -25.52
N LEU A 679 7.46 -11.97 -24.91
CA LEU A 679 7.68 -11.48 -23.55
C LEU A 679 7.48 -12.58 -22.50
N GLU A 680 6.54 -13.51 -22.69
CA GLU A 680 6.38 -14.70 -21.83
C GLU A 680 7.62 -15.59 -21.86
N GLU A 681 8.16 -15.86 -23.06
CA GLU A 681 9.41 -16.60 -23.25
C GLU A 681 10.60 -15.89 -22.59
N LEU A 682 10.72 -14.58 -22.82
CA LEU A 682 11.73 -13.74 -22.18
C LEU A 682 11.59 -13.71 -20.65
N ALA A 683 10.37 -13.68 -20.11
CA ALA A 683 10.12 -13.69 -18.67
C ALA A 683 10.52 -15.03 -18.06
N TYR A 684 10.20 -16.13 -18.73
CA TYR A 684 10.64 -17.47 -18.32
C TYR A 684 12.18 -17.59 -18.30
N ARG A 685 12.86 -17.08 -19.33
CA ARG A 685 14.34 -17.01 -19.37
C ARG A 685 14.91 -16.11 -18.28
N ALA A 686 14.25 -14.98 -17.99
CA ALA A 686 14.62 -14.09 -16.88
C ALA A 686 14.53 -14.79 -15.52
N LYS A 687 13.50 -15.63 -15.28
CA LYS A 687 13.37 -16.45 -14.06
C LYS A 687 14.53 -17.45 -13.91
N LEU A 688 15.00 -18.00 -15.01
CA LEU A 688 16.13 -18.93 -15.05
C LEU A 688 17.50 -18.24 -14.92
N GLY A 689 17.52 -16.90 -14.86
CA GLY A 689 18.73 -16.12 -14.62
C GLY A 689 19.52 -15.77 -15.87
N GLU A 690 19.00 -16.05 -17.08
CA GLU A 690 19.63 -15.70 -18.35
C GLU A 690 19.56 -14.19 -18.65
N PRO A 691 20.52 -13.63 -19.41
CA PRO A 691 20.43 -12.26 -19.90
C PRO A 691 19.34 -12.14 -20.98
N VAL A 692 18.47 -11.15 -20.83
CA VAL A 692 17.28 -10.97 -21.68
C VAL A 692 17.33 -9.61 -22.39
N GLN A 693 17.15 -9.61 -23.71
CA GLN A 693 17.10 -8.39 -24.52
C GLN A 693 15.65 -8.02 -24.89
N LEU A 694 15.06 -7.09 -24.14
CA LEU A 694 13.70 -6.57 -24.39
C LEU A 694 13.51 -5.92 -25.76
N ALA A 695 14.61 -5.43 -26.36
CA ALA A 695 14.57 -4.75 -27.67
C ALA A 695 14.15 -5.69 -28.81
N GLU A 696 14.52 -6.98 -28.73
CA GLU A 696 14.17 -7.98 -29.75
C GLU A 696 12.68 -8.32 -29.72
N ALA A 697 12.08 -8.42 -28.53
CA ALA A 697 10.65 -8.72 -28.38
C ALA A 697 9.74 -7.58 -28.88
N LEU A 698 10.23 -6.35 -28.94
CA LEU A 698 9.47 -5.16 -29.32
C LEU A 698 9.90 -4.55 -30.67
N GLN A 699 10.75 -5.25 -31.43
CA GLN A 699 11.29 -4.74 -32.69
C GLN A 699 10.21 -4.40 -33.73
N ASP A 700 9.11 -5.16 -33.75
CA ASP A 700 8.01 -4.99 -34.71
C ASP A 700 6.99 -3.90 -34.32
N PHE A 701 7.19 -3.22 -33.19
CA PHE A 701 6.27 -2.21 -32.66
C PHE A 701 6.75 -0.80 -32.99
N THR A 702 5.79 0.11 -33.20
CA THR A 702 6.08 1.55 -33.38
C THR A 702 6.62 2.17 -32.08
N PRO A 703 7.34 3.31 -32.13
CA PRO A 703 7.85 3.97 -30.93
C PRO A 703 6.80 4.23 -29.84
N GLN A 704 5.58 4.60 -30.25
CA GLN A 704 4.45 4.85 -29.35
C GLN A 704 3.93 3.56 -28.70
N GLU A 705 3.79 2.47 -29.46
CA GLU A 705 3.39 1.19 -28.91
C GLU A 705 4.47 0.60 -28.00
N ARG A 706 5.76 0.77 -28.34
CA ARG A 706 6.89 0.35 -27.48
C ARG A 706 6.83 1.06 -26.14
N GLU A 707 6.66 2.39 -26.15
CA GLU A 707 6.58 3.19 -24.94
C GLU A 707 5.36 2.78 -24.09
N TRP A 708 4.21 2.53 -24.71
CA TRP A 708 3.03 2.00 -24.03
C TRP A 708 3.27 0.62 -23.40
N VAL A 709 3.84 -0.32 -24.14
CA VAL A 709 4.14 -1.67 -23.63
C VAL A 709 5.10 -1.59 -22.44
N LEU A 710 6.18 -0.80 -22.57
CA LEU A 710 7.18 -0.60 -21.52
C LEU A 710 6.60 0.09 -20.26
N LYS A 711 5.75 1.11 -20.42
CA LYS A 711 5.20 1.89 -19.30
C LYS A 711 3.99 1.26 -18.63
N HIS A 712 3.20 0.47 -19.36
CA HIS A 712 1.89 0.01 -18.85
C HIS A 712 1.69 -1.51 -18.87
N LYS A 713 2.24 -2.23 -19.85
CA LYS A 713 2.03 -3.68 -19.98
C LYS A 713 3.07 -4.49 -19.23
N ILE A 714 4.36 -4.24 -19.45
CA ILE A 714 5.44 -4.97 -18.78
C ILE A 714 5.37 -4.81 -17.24
N PRO A 715 5.14 -3.63 -16.65
CA PRO A 715 5.01 -3.50 -15.20
C PRO A 715 3.86 -4.29 -14.59
N ARG A 716 2.79 -4.46 -15.36
CA ARG A 716 1.55 -5.09 -14.88
C ARG A 716 1.54 -6.60 -15.10
N GLU A 717 2.02 -7.05 -16.26
CA GLU A 717 1.91 -8.44 -16.70
C GLU A 717 3.23 -9.22 -16.52
N TYR A 718 4.38 -8.54 -16.63
CA TYR A 718 5.71 -9.17 -16.55
C TYR A 718 6.68 -8.34 -15.69
N PRO A 719 6.38 -8.13 -14.39
CA PRO A 719 7.21 -7.30 -13.51
C PRO A 719 8.64 -7.83 -13.37
N GLU A 720 8.85 -9.11 -13.65
CA GLU A 720 10.16 -9.79 -13.64
C GLU A 720 11.07 -9.30 -14.77
N LEU A 721 10.49 -8.91 -15.92
CA LEU A 721 11.20 -8.33 -17.06
C LEU A 721 11.61 -6.88 -16.84
N LEU A 722 10.91 -6.15 -15.96
CA LEU A 722 11.37 -4.85 -15.50
C LEU A 722 12.65 -4.94 -14.66
N GLY A 723 12.97 -6.15 -14.20
CA GLY A 723 13.96 -6.38 -13.16
C GLY A 723 13.51 -5.73 -11.85
N LYS A 724 13.52 -6.50 -10.76
CA LYS A 724 14.21 -5.91 -9.59
C LYS A 724 15.61 -5.58 -10.11
N PRO A 725 16.14 -4.37 -9.90
CA PRO A 725 17.48 -4.06 -10.36
C PRO A 725 18.41 -5.13 -9.81
N LYS A 726 18.83 -6.07 -10.67
CA LYS A 726 20.08 -6.78 -10.48
C LYS A 726 21.09 -5.66 -10.62
N ALA A 727 21.63 -5.25 -9.48
CA ALA A 727 22.58 -4.16 -9.35
C ALA A 727 23.51 -4.20 -10.57
N ARG A 728 23.46 -3.16 -11.41
CA ARG A 728 24.59 -2.89 -12.28
C ARG A 728 25.80 -2.78 -11.36
N LEU A 729 27.00 -3.17 -11.82
CA LEU A 729 28.21 -2.90 -11.04
C LEU A 729 28.30 -1.43 -10.58
N ALA A 730 27.70 -0.50 -11.34
CA ALA A 730 27.55 0.91 -11.00
C ALA A 730 26.55 1.17 -9.83
N ASP A 731 25.47 0.39 -9.72
CA ASP A 731 24.45 0.54 -8.68
C ASP A 731 24.92 -0.01 -7.33
N PHE A 732 25.74 -1.07 -7.30
CA PHE A 732 26.32 -1.57 -6.04
C PHE A 732 27.31 -0.56 -5.45
N LYS A 733 28.14 0.07 -6.29
CA LYS A 733 29.04 1.15 -5.86
C LYS A 733 28.26 2.38 -5.40
N ALA A 734 27.28 2.81 -6.19
CA ALA A 734 26.43 3.97 -5.87
C ALA A 734 25.62 3.74 -4.58
N HIS A 735 25.06 2.55 -4.39
CA HIS A 735 24.30 2.20 -3.19
C HIS A 735 25.18 2.18 -1.93
N LEU A 736 26.41 1.63 -2.01
CA LEU A 736 27.35 1.69 -0.89
C LEU A 736 27.81 3.12 -0.60
N LEU A 737 28.03 3.94 -1.63
CA LEU A 737 28.35 5.37 -1.49
C LEU A 737 27.21 6.16 -0.85
N GLU A 738 25.97 5.89 -1.25
CA GLU A 738 24.78 6.53 -0.71
C GLU A 738 24.56 6.15 0.76
N GLN A 739 24.66 4.86 1.10
CA GLN A 739 24.62 4.41 2.49
C GLN A 739 25.73 5.03 3.35
N LEU A 740 26.94 5.20 2.79
CA LEU A 740 28.03 5.91 3.47
C LEU A 740 27.64 7.37 3.71
N ARG A 741 27.14 8.08 2.68
CA ARG A 741 26.70 9.49 2.79
C ARG A 741 25.57 9.68 3.79
N GLU A 742 24.56 8.82 3.78
CA GLU A 742 23.44 8.89 4.72
C GLU A 742 23.92 8.73 6.16
N LYS A 743 24.81 7.76 6.43
CA LYS A 743 25.39 7.59 7.76
C LYS A 743 26.31 8.74 8.16
N ILE A 744 27.08 9.29 7.22
CA ILE A 744 27.92 10.48 7.45
C ILE A 744 27.03 11.67 7.82
N ALA A 745 25.97 11.91 7.05
CA ALA A 745 25.03 13.00 7.28
C ALA A 745 24.26 12.84 8.59
N ALA A 746 23.85 11.62 8.94
CA ALA A 746 23.17 11.33 10.20
C ALA A 746 24.05 11.56 11.43
N GLU A 747 25.34 11.25 11.36
CA GLU A 747 26.28 11.54 12.45
C GLU A 747 26.59 13.05 12.53
N ILE A 748 26.78 13.72 11.40
CA ILE A 748 26.95 15.19 11.38
C ILE A 748 25.72 15.91 11.93
N ALA A 749 24.51 15.43 11.63
CA ALA A 749 23.27 15.98 12.17
C ALA A 749 23.14 15.80 13.70
N LYS A 750 23.82 14.81 14.28
CA LYS A 750 23.97 14.63 15.73
C LYS A 750 25.08 15.49 16.34
N GLY A 751 25.76 16.32 15.54
CA GLY A 751 26.85 17.20 15.96
C GLY A 751 28.22 16.52 16.01
N THR A 752 28.36 15.29 15.52
CA THR A 752 29.63 14.54 15.49
C THR A 752 30.24 14.53 14.09
N THR A 753 31.55 14.71 13.97
CA THR A 753 32.25 14.51 12.69
C THR A 753 32.77 13.07 12.62
N PRO A 754 32.15 12.19 11.81
CA PRO A 754 32.54 10.79 11.81
C PRO A 754 33.87 10.59 11.09
N HIS A 755 34.86 10.07 11.82
CA HIS A 755 36.15 9.64 11.26
C HIS A 755 36.13 8.19 10.79
N ARG A 756 35.08 7.44 11.16
CA ARG A 756 34.87 6.04 10.82
C ARG A 756 33.39 5.71 10.67
N ILE A 757 33.01 5.10 9.55
CA ILE A 757 31.64 4.63 9.31
C ILE A 757 31.62 3.21 8.79
N GLU A 758 30.65 2.43 9.27
CA GLU A 758 30.42 1.06 8.85
C GLU A 758 29.11 0.94 8.07
N VAL A 759 29.15 0.34 6.89
CA VAL A 759 27.99 0.01 6.06
C VAL A 759 27.98 -1.47 5.70
N GLN A 760 26.79 -2.02 5.51
CA GLN A 760 26.66 -3.44 5.18
C GLN A 760 27.05 -3.64 3.72
N ALA A 761 28.08 -4.45 3.48
CA ALA A 761 28.60 -4.75 2.15
C ALA A 761 28.82 -6.26 2.02
N THR A 762 27.75 -6.99 1.69
CA THR A 762 27.80 -8.43 1.38
C THR A 762 27.76 -8.63 -0.13
N PRO A 763 28.91 -8.81 -0.81
CA PRO A 763 28.92 -9.13 -2.23
C PRO A 763 28.47 -10.58 -2.43
N LYS A 764 27.35 -10.76 -3.14
CA LYS A 764 26.73 -12.05 -3.46
C LYS A 764 27.22 -12.63 -4.78
N THR A 765 27.84 -11.82 -5.64
CA THR A 765 28.38 -12.23 -6.94
C THR A 765 29.86 -11.85 -7.10
N GLU A 766 30.60 -12.52 -7.99
CA GLU A 766 32.00 -12.16 -8.30
C GLU A 766 32.12 -10.74 -8.89
N ALA A 767 31.12 -10.32 -9.67
CA ALA A 767 30.99 -8.97 -10.18
C ALA A 767 30.90 -7.92 -9.06
N GLU A 768 30.11 -8.17 -8.01
CA GLU A 768 30.01 -7.29 -6.84
C GLU A 768 31.30 -7.26 -6.01
N ARG A 769 32.03 -8.38 -5.92
CA ARG A 769 33.36 -8.40 -5.29
C ARG A 769 34.34 -7.50 -6.03
N LYS A 770 34.33 -7.55 -7.37
CA LYS A 770 35.18 -6.69 -8.21
C LYS A 770 34.77 -5.21 -8.12
N ALA A 771 33.47 -4.90 -8.14
CA ALA A 771 32.96 -3.55 -7.94
C ALA A 771 33.34 -2.97 -6.57
N LEU A 772 33.26 -3.78 -5.51
CA LEU A 772 33.69 -3.40 -4.17
C LEU A 772 35.18 -3.09 -4.13
N GLN A 773 36.01 -3.90 -4.78
CA GLN A 773 37.44 -3.67 -4.88
C GLN A 773 37.78 -2.37 -5.62
N GLU A 774 37.11 -2.11 -6.75
CA GLU A 774 37.26 -0.87 -7.52
C GLU A 774 36.80 0.37 -6.73
N LEU A 775 35.68 0.28 -5.99
CA LEU A 775 35.22 1.38 -5.13
C LEU A 775 36.22 1.66 -4.00
N ARG A 776 36.75 0.62 -3.36
CA ARG A 776 37.76 0.76 -2.31
C ARG A 776 39.02 1.44 -2.82
N GLN A 777 39.46 1.08 -4.03
CA GLN A 777 40.59 1.72 -4.69
C GLN A 777 40.30 3.20 -5.00
N HIS A 778 39.13 3.51 -5.56
CA HIS A 778 38.73 4.89 -5.85
C HIS A 778 38.64 5.75 -4.58
N LEU A 779 38.03 5.25 -3.51
CA LEU A 779 37.93 5.98 -2.24
C LEU A 779 39.30 6.30 -1.65
N LEU A 780 40.26 5.40 -1.81
CA LEU A 780 41.64 5.60 -1.39
C LEU A 780 42.36 6.63 -2.27
N GLU A 781 42.25 6.51 -3.60
CA GLU A 781 42.99 7.35 -4.56
C GLU A 781 42.43 8.78 -4.69
N ALA A 782 41.10 8.93 -4.74
CA ALA A 782 40.45 10.22 -4.98
C ALA A 782 40.20 11.02 -3.70
N HIS A 783 40.04 10.34 -2.55
CA HIS A 783 39.60 10.97 -1.29
C HIS A 783 40.50 10.64 -0.09
N GLY A 784 41.53 9.81 -0.25
CA GLY A 784 42.40 9.39 0.85
C GLY A 784 41.70 8.54 1.92
N ILE A 785 40.53 7.98 1.61
CA ILE A 785 39.70 7.23 2.55
C ILE A 785 40.12 5.76 2.53
N ARG A 786 40.61 5.26 3.66
CA ARG A 786 40.98 3.86 3.81
C ARG A 786 39.73 3.02 4.01
N THR A 787 39.64 1.92 3.29
CA THR A 787 38.48 1.03 3.36
C THR A 787 38.88 -0.43 3.53
N TYR A 788 38.25 -1.12 4.47
CA TYR A 788 38.48 -2.54 4.72
C TYR A 788 37.17 -3.27 5.07
N LEU A 789 37.17 -4.59 4.89
CA LEU A 789 36.01 -5.43 5.14
C LEU A 789 36.18 -6.18 6.46
N LYS A 790 35.19 -6.09 7.35
CA LYS A 790 35.09 -6.89 8.58
C LYS A 790 33.81 -7.71 8.52
N GLY A 791 33.94 -8.97 8.10
CA GLY A 791 32.80 -9.86 7.84
C GLY A 791 31.91 -9.31 6.71
N SER A 792 30.66 -9.02 7.03
CA SER A 792 29.65 -8.49 6.10
C SER A 792 29.63 -6.95 5.99
N LYS A 793 30.58 -6.26 6.60
CA LYS A 793 30.60 -4.79 6.69
C LYS A 793 31.83 -4.19 6.01
N LEU A 794 31.61 -3.13 5.22
CA LEU A 794 32.64 -2.23 4.72
C LEU A 794 32.82 -1.09 5.72
N ILE A 795 34.06 -0.90 6.15
CA ILE A 795 34.47 0.14 7.09
C ILE A 795 35.28 1.17 6.32
N ALA A 796 34.87 2.44 6.38
CA ALA A 796 35.55 3.57 5.78
C ALA A 796 36.11 4.48 6.87
N GLU A 797 37.40 4.79 6.79
CA GLU A 797 38.15 5.61 7.76
C GLU A 797 38.92 6.72 7.04
N GLY A 798 38.81 7.96 7.53
CA GLY A 798 39.47 9.13 6.93
C GLY A 798 38.65 10.42 7.07
N ASP A 799 38.93 11.42 6.23
CA ASP A 799 38.13 12.65 6.15
C ASP A 799 36.83 12.42 5.35
N LEU A 800 35.83 11.85 6.02
CA LEU A 800 34.57 11.43 5.39
C LEU A 800 33.70 12.62 4.92
N LYS A 801 34.00 13.86 5.33
CA LYS A 801 33.25 15.05 4.87
C LYS A 801 33.35 15.26 3.36
N GLN A 802 34.46 14.86 2.75
CA GLN A 802 34.71 15.00 1.31
C GLN A 802 33.74 14.15 0.46
N LEU A 803 33.15 13.10 1.03
CA LEU A 803 32.14 12.30 0.35
C LEU A 803 30.79 13.01 0.20
N LEU A 804 30.47 13.97 1.06
CA LEU A 804 29.21 14.73 0.98
C LEU A 804 29.24 15.82 -0.09
N THR A 805 30.42 16.36 -0.42
CA THR A 805 30.57 17.48 -1.37
C THR A 805 30.78 17.03 -2.81
N THR A 806 31.02 15.73 -3.04
CA THR A 806 31.31 15.19 -4.38
C THR A 806 30.01 14.81 -5.11
N PRO A 807 29.72 15.27 -6.34
CA PRO A 807 28.53 14.86 -7.09
C PRO A 807 28.60 13.36 -7.45
N LEU A 808 27.53 12.61 -7.21
CA LEU A 808 27.43 11.16 -7.55
C LEU A 808 27.71 10.86 -9.03
N ALA A 809 27.44 11.82 -9.92
CA ALA A 809 27.69 11.68 -11.36
C ALA A 809 29.18 11.75 -11.78
N LYS A 810 30.09 12.07 -10.85
CA LYS A 810 31.55 12.18 -11.12
C LYS A 810 32.38 11.05 -10.49
N THR A 811 31.73 10.03 -9.91
CA THR A 811 32.41 8.85 -9.37
C THR A 811 32.19 7.69 -10.35
N PRO A 812 33.25 7.16 -11.00
CA PRO A 812 33.15 6.19 -12.10
C PRO A 812 32.64 4.79 -11.70
#